data_AF-A0A1H7NWQ0-F1
#
_entry.id   AF-A0A1H7NWQ0-F1
#
_cell.length_a   1.000
_cell.length_b   1.000
_cell.length_c   1.000
_cell.angle_alpha   90.00
_cell.angle_beta   90.00
_cell.angle_gamma   90.00
#
_symmetry.space_group_name_H-M   'P 1'
#
loop_
_entity.id
_entity.type
_entity.pdbx_description
1 polymer ?
#
loop_
_entity_poly.entity_id
_entity_poly.type
_entity_poly.pdbx_seq_one_letter_code
_entity_poly.pdbx_strand_id
1 'polypeptide(L)'
;MKKNNKKGFTLVELVIVATIMVMIMGAILNWIRPMNKFYQRTQSLSDTNDIGSMLMDYVDNELRYATNVVILKDYQGVPKFKGQFLTDSSGNAVSHTKFTNALILDNDDKVIRGSRLADYVENSTVSRRKHAYGGILKANITEDGIDTDRMGYLGSEALYNDYGCQFNATLNNLENGSSCVSIDMELTRPRREGLDYVFDKFGFNQKRDVELVNVNLKAKDLMIAQLYSASGEEGTLLDYNTFAKATNTGTNGNAETMYTSDSFTYILYTKEPIQSEKVTVSLYDAPGSTTKITSIQLESGSSIPEGTINSWINIGKGKTTAWVASGSSYTRTAYLAIKTDSGKPIEEYKEESVLTNLDFYIWTELQIRNDPTFELVFYDRFDPGHVEGSDPYTISQGIWDDDHYVSGIPDGNGDANGEYTFVGWLLRGIDPASVAPPIVDPDNPEAAASANMAAGWFVNGQEYSTSAEYDAIYEQKPTIMFSFETADELGGGIYDFFKVRKDYTAEDIGKDSRIKTMTDYAKADCPEGMAFKQWDILDPDDSSNVLGQLGTLELSTLDESKAYFVKAVYKDNSHPGMFEVTLIVEKPNLYHNGLNIQNNGEEIYCIVCQADGTTPFCDPITGWSGAYISSFSNTDSTTLKIYSNKPIKVSFNGKPNSDGYVISSDCTLTYNDDTQTFSKS
;
A
#
# COMPACT_ATOMS: atom_id res chain seq x y z
N MET A 1 53.41 -92.66 63.61
CA MET A 1 52.96 -91.74 62.53
C MET A 1 52.65 -92.55 61.27
N LYS A 2 51.37 -92.75 60.93
CA LYS A 2 50.97 -93.40 59.67
C LYS A 2 50.90 -92.34 58.56
N LYS A 3 51.75 -92.47 57.53
CA LYS A 3 51.65 -91.67 56.29
C LYS A 3 50.45 -92.18 55.49
N ASN A 4 49.40 -91.37 55.37
CA ASN A 4 48.33 -91.62 54.41
C ASN A 4 48.81 -91.16 53.03
N ASN A 5 49.11 -92.13 52.15
CA ASN A 5 49.34 -91.87 50.73
C ASN A 5 48.05 -91.31 50.13
N LYS A 6 48.04 -90.02 49.74
CA LYS A 6 47.02 -89.48 48.83
C LYS A 6 47.22 -90.19 47.50
N LYS A 7 46.29 -91.06 47.12
CA LYS A 7 46.31 -91.77 45.83
C LYS A 7 46.43 -90.71 44.73
N GLY A 8 47.56 -90.69 44.02
CA GLY A 8 47.72 -89.90 42.80
C GLY A 8 46.78 -90.45 41.73
N PHE A 9 46.26 -89.54 40.89
CA PHE A 9 45.41 -89.90 39.75
C PHE A 9 46.09 -90.97 38.88
N THR A 10 45.36 -92.00 38.49
CA THR A 10 45.85 -93.02 37.57
C THR A 10 45.91 -92.47 36.14
N LEU A 11 46.83 -92.99 35.31
CA LEU A 11 47.02 -92.52 33.92
C LEU A 11 45.74 -92.62 33.08
N VAL A 12 44.93 -93.66 33.33
CA VAL A 12 43.63 -93.87 32.67
C VAL A 12 42.64 -92.75 33.04
N GLU A 13 42.56 -92.36 34.32
CA GLU A 13 41.72 -91.25 34.75
C GLU A 13 42.15 -89.92 34.09
N LEU A 14 43.45 -89.69 33.90
CA LEU A 14 43.96 -88.48 33.25
C LEU A 14 43.60 -88.42 31.75
N VAL A 15 43.71 -89.55 31.02
CA VAL A 15 43.33 -89.62 29.60
C VAL A 15 41.82 -89.45 29.43
N ILE A 16 41.01 -90.02 30.32
CA ILE A 16 39.55 -89.83 30.32
C ILE A 16 39.20 -88.36 30.58
N VAL A 17 39.84 -87.71 31.56
CA VAL A 17 39.60 -86.29 31.84
C VAL A 17 40.03 -85.40 30.68
N ALA A 18 41.18 -85.67 30.05
CA ALA A 18 41.67 -84.90 28.90
C ALA A 18 40.76 -85.03 27.67
N THR A 19 40.27 -86.24 27.38
CA THR A 19 39.36 -86.47 26.24
C THR A 19 37.98 -85.85 26.47
N ILE A 20 37.46 -85.90 27.70
CA ILE A 20 36.23 -85.18 28.07
C ILE A 20 36.42 -83.66 27.93
N MET A 21 37.54 -83.09 28.37
CA MET A 21 37.85 -81.66 28.19
C MET A 21 37.88 -81.24 26.71
N VAL A 22 38.49 -82.04 25.83
CA VAL A 22 38.53 -81.75 24.38
C VAL A 22 37.13 -81.86 23.75
N MET A 23 36.33 -82.85 24.13
CA MET A 23 34.94 -82.97 23.68
C MET A 23 34.08 -81.80 24.16
N ILE A 24 34.23 -81.37 25.42
CA ILE A 24 33.53 -80.21 25.97
C ILE A 24 33.95 -78.93 25.25
N MET A 25 35.25 -78.72 25.00
CA MET A 25 35.74 -77.55 24.24
C MET A 25 35.22 -77.55 22.80
N GLY A 26 35.21 -78.72 22.13
CA GLY A 26 34.66 -78.87 20.79
C GLY A 26 33.16 -78.55 20.73
N ALA A 27 32.39 -79.02 21.71
CA ALA A 27 30.97 -78.70 21.84
C ALA A 27 30.73 -77.20 22.12
N ILE A 28 31.52 -76.59 23.02
CA ILE A 28 31.44 -75.16 23.33
C ILE A 28 31.79 -74.31 22.10
N LEU A 29 32.86 -74.62 21.35
CA LEU A 29 33.23 -73.87 20.15
C LEU A 29 32.17 -73.99 19.04
N ASN A 30 31.56 -75.16 18.89
CA ASN A 30 30.44 -75.37 17.96
C ASN A 30 29.18 -74.61 18.38
N TRP A 31 29.02 -74.28 19.66
CA TRP A 31 27.92 -73.48 20.18
C TRP A 31 28.21 -71.96 20.18
N ILE A 32 29.46 -71.55 20.45
CA ILE A 32 29.89 -70.15 20.43
C ILE A 32 29.87 -69.57 19.01
N ARG A 33 30.22 -70.35 17.97
CA ARG A 33 30.22 -69.87 16.57
C ARG A 33 28.85 -69.35 16.09
N PRO A 34 27.74 -70.11 16.20
CA PRO A 34 26.42 -69.61 15.84
C PRO A 34 25.97 -68.49 16.79
N MET A 35 26.32 -68.54 18.07
CA MET A 35 25.97 -67.49 19.05
C MET A 35 26.65 -66.14 18.73
N ASN A 36 27.93 -66.16 18.36
CA ASN A 36 28.66 -64.95 17.98
C ASN A 36 28.14 -64.39 16.65
N LYS A 37 27.80 -65.26 15.68
CA LYS A 37 27.13 -64.84 14.43
C LYS A 37 25.75 -64.23 14.72
N PHE A 38 25.01 -64.77 15.69
CA PHE A 38 23.74 -64.21 16.12
C PHE A 38 23.93 -62.85 16.77
N TYR A 39 24.84 -62.72 17.73
CA TYR A 39 25.15 -61.45 18.40
C TYR A 39 25.59 -60.36 17.41
N GLN A 40 26.52 -60.67 16.50
CA GLN A 40 26.96 -59.73 15.47
C GLN A 40 25.82 -59.32 14.52
N ARG A 41 24.91 -60.24 14.17
CA ARG A 41 23.72 -59.92 13.37
C ARG A 41 22.75 -59.03 14.13
N THR A 42 22.46 -59.33 15.40
CA THR A 42 21.56 -58.53 16.24
C THR A 42 22.10 -57.13 16.45
N GLN A 43 23.40 -56.99 16.78
CA GLN A 43 24.05 -55.68 16.89
C GLN A 43 23.99 -54.93 15.56
N SER A 44 24.31 -55.61 14.44
CA SER A 44 24.30 -54.96 13.12
C SER A 44 22.91 -54.51 12.70
N LEU A 45 21.88 -55.26 13.08
CA LEU A 45 20.48 -54.90 12.84
C LEU A 45 20.08 -53.68 13.68
N SER A 46 20.48 -53.64 14.96
CA SER A 46 20.27 -52.48 15.83
C SER A 46 20.91 -51.22 15.24
N ASP A 47 22.19 -51.29 14.86
CA ASP A 47 22.92 -50.15 14.29
C ASP A 47 22.25 -49.64 12.99
N THR A 48 21.74 -50.55 12.15
CA THR A 48 21.10 -50.18 10.87
C THR A 48 19.73 -49.53 11.11
N ASN A 49 18.99 -49.99 12.11
CA ASN A 49 17.71 -49.38 12.50
C ASN A 49 17.90 -47.97 13.08
N ASP A 50 18.90 -47.77 13.93
CA ASP A 50 19.19 -46.46 14.53
C ASP A 50 19.55 -45.43 13.44
N ILE A 51 20.45 -45.81 12.52
CA ILE A 51 20.86 -44.95 11.41
C ILE A 51 19.71 -44.71 10.43
N GLY A 52 18.91 -45.74 10.12
CA GLY A 52 17.74 -45.63 9.27
C GLY A 52 16.68 -44.67 9.83
N SER A 53 16.39 -44.77 11.12
CA SER A 53 15.47 -43.83 11.79
C SER A 53 16.01 -42.40 11.75
N MET A 54 17.30 -42.20 12.07
CA MET A 54 17.93 -40.88 12.02
C MET A 54 17.84 -40.24 10.63
N LEU A 55 18.06 -41.02 9.57
CA LEU A 55 17.97 -40.54 8.20
C LEU A 55 16.53 -40.15 7.84
N MET A 56 15.54 -40.98 8.17
CA MET A 56 14.14 -40.67 7.89
C MET A 56 13.62 -39.48 8.69
N ASP A 57 14.10 -39.27 9.91
CA ASP A 57 13.80 -38.07 10.70
C ASP A 57 14.44 -36.82 10.09
N TYR A 58 15.64 -36.95 9.52
CA TYR A 58 16.30 -35.84 8.84
C TYR A 58 15.58 -35.46 7.54
N VAL A 59 15.18 -36.45 6.73
CA VAL A 59 14.33 -36.24 5.55
C VAL A 59 13.03 -35.54 5.92
N ASP A 60 12.37 -35.98 6.99
CA ASP A 60 11.12 -35.36 7.44
C ASP A 60 11.30 -33.92 7.92
N ASN A 61 12.35 -33.63 8.67
CA ASN A 61 12.63 -32.26 9.11
C ASN A 61 12.90 -31.35 7.91
N GLU A 62 13.73 -31.80 6.97
CA GLU A 62 14.05 -31.03 5.77
C GLU A 62 12.80 -30.79 4.91
N LEU A 63 11.93 -31.79 4.73
CA LEU A 63 10.65 -31.62 4.03
C LEU A 63 9.67 -30.74 4.81
N ARG A 64 9.61 -30.87 6.14
CA ARG A 64 8.73 -30.08 7.01
C ARG A 64 9.09 -28.60 7.01
N TYR A 65 10.37 -28.24 6.90
CA TYR A 65 10.82 -26.84 6.94
C TYR A 65 11.07 -26.23 5.56
N ALA A 66 11.11 -27.02 4.51
CA ALA A 66 11.29 -26.48 3.17
C ALA A 66 10.08 -25.68 2.72
N THR A 67 10.34 -24.48 2.17
CA THR A 67 9.30 -23.60 1.61
C THR A 67 8.78 -24.16 0.30
N ASN A 68 9.70 -24.54 -0.60
CA ASN A 68 9.43 -25.16 -1.89
C ASN A 68 10.45 -26.28 -2.16
N VAL A 69 10.00 -27.46 -2.59
CA VAL A 69 10.87 -28.63 -2.88
C VAL A 69 10.48 -29.27 -4.21
N VAL A 70 11.49 -29.59 -5.01
CA VAL A 70 11.37 -30.52 -6.16
C VAL A 70 11.83 -31.90 -5.69
N ILE A 71 10.99 -32.93 -5.85
CA ILE A 71 11.38 -34.34 -5.62
C ILE A 71 11.62 -35.02 -6.96
N LEU A 72 12.79 -35.65 -7.10
CA LEU A 72 13.20 -36.42 -8.28
C LEU A 72 13.38 -37.91 -7.92
N LYS A 73 13.00 -38.82 -8.82
CA LYS A 73 13.20 -40.28 -8.69
C LYS A 73 13.71 -40.87 -10.02
N ASP A 74 14.52 -41.94 -9.97
CA ASP A 74 14.98 -42.73 -11.11
C ASP A 74 15.67 -41.89 -12.21
N TYR A 75 16.43 -40.86 -11.79
CA TYR A 75 16.65 -39.65 -12.59
C TYR A 75 16.97 -39.86 -14.04
N GLN A 76 16.37 -38.98 -14.80
CA GLN A 76 16.62 -38.84 -16.20
C GLN A 76 16.31 -37.37 -16.65
N GLY A 77 16.15 -36.36 -15.78
CA GLY A 77 15.92 -34.97 -16.20
C GLY A 77 15.67 -34.00 -15.04
N VAL A 78 16.06 -32.74 -15.24
CA VAL A 78 15.93 -31.63 -14.28
C VAL A 78 15.00 -30.57 -14.89
N PRO A 79 14.08 -29.93 -14.12
CA PRO A 79 13.22 -28.91 -14.69
C PRO A 79 14.04 -27.66 -15.01
N LYS A 80 13.69 -26.97 -16.09
CA LYS A 80 14.34 -25.72 -16.47
C LYS A 80 13.79 -24.57 -15.64
N PHE A 81 14.68 -23.84 -15.00
CA PHE A 81 14.36 -22.60 -14.30
C PHE A 81 14.95 -21.38 -15.04
N LYS A 82 14.31 -20.23 -14.86
CA LYS A 82 14.82 -18.91 -15.28
C LYS A 82 14.50 -17.93 -14.16
N GLY A 83 15.52 -17.35 -13.52
CA GLY A 83 15.30 -16.46 -12.38
C GLY A 83 14.61 -17.17 -11.21
N GLN A 84 14.89 -18.47 -11.01
CA GLN A 84 14.27 -19.35 -10.02
C GLN A 84 12.77 -19.66 -10.26
N PHE A 85 12.19 -19.19 -11.36
CA PHE A 85 10.84 -19.56 -11.80
C PHE A 85 10.89 -20.78 -12.71
N LEU A 86 9.87 -21.63 -12.63
CA LEU A 86 9.68 -22.72 -13.58
C LEU A 86 9.35 -22.16 -14.96
N THR A 87 9.80 -22.84 -16.01
CA THR A 87 9.53 -22.43 -17.40
C THR A 87 8.79 -23.50 -18.21
N ASP A 88 7.89 -23.06 -19.09
CA ASP A 88 7.31 -23.92 -20.12
C ASP A 88 8.30 -24.16 -21.27
N SER A 89 7.92 -25.03 -22.19
CA SER A 89 8.64 -25.34 -23.43
C SER A 89 8.84 -24.13 -24.34
N SER A 90 8.06 -23.05 -24.15
CA SER A 90 8.18 -21.78 -24.87
C SER A 90 9.14 -20.79 -24.19
N GLY A 91 9.60 -21.09 -22.97
CA GLY A 91 10.52 -20.27 -22.19
C GLY A 91 9.84 -19.23 -21.29
N ASN A 92 8.52 -19.29 -21.14
CA ASN A 92 7.75 -18.40 -20.26
C ASN A 92 7.71 -18.93 -18.84
N ALA A 93 7.69 -18.02 -17.86
CA ALA A 93 7.51 -18.40 -16.46
C ALA A 93 6.10 -18.97 -16.26
N VAL A 94 6.02 -20.18 -15.69
CA VAL A 94 4.73 -20.85 -15.42
C VAL A 94 4.36 -20.77 -13.94
N SER A 95 5.31 -20.49 -13.06
CA SER A 95 5.06 -20.28 -11.63
C SER A 95 5.19 -18.81 -11.26
N HIS A 96 4.32 -18.32 -10.37
CA HIS A 96 4.45 -17.02 -9.70
C HIS A 96 5.28 -17.10 -8.42
N THR A 97 5.94 -18.23 -8.18
CA THR A 97 6.76 -18.52 -6.99
C THR A 97 8.16 -18.89 -7.42
N LYS A 98 9.16 -18.33 -6.72
CA LYS A 98 10.55 -18.75 -6.85
C LYS A 98 10.82 -20.01 -6.03
N PHE A 99 11.51 -20.95 -6.64
CA PHE A 99 11.99 -22.14 -5.97
C PHE A 99 13.39 -21.91 -5.42
N THR A 100 13.63 -22.33 -4.18
CA THR A 100 14.90 -22.07 -3.49
C THR A 100 15.77 -23.31 -3.35
N ASN A 101 15.17 -24.50 -3.23
CA ASN A 101 15.88 -25.75 -2.98
C ASN A 101 15.28 -26.92 -3.78
N ALA A 102 16.10 -27.94 -4.04
CA ALA A 102 15.70 -29.20 -4.66
C ALA A 102 16.17 -30.40 -3.83
N LEU A 103 15.31 -31.42 -3.72
CA LEU A 103 15.60 -32.70 -3.09
C LEU A 103 15.60 -33.82 -4.13
N ILE A 104 16.72 -34.51 -4.20
CA ILE A 104 17.09 -35.33 -5.34
C ILE A 104 17.22 -36.75 -4.75
N LEU A 105 16.29 -37.68 -5.04
CA LEU A 105 16.35 -39.08 -4.56
C LEU A 105 17.12 -39.98 -5.54
N ASP A 106 18.36 -40.31 -5.18
CA ASP A 106 19.25 -41.15 -5.99
C ASP A 106 19.05 -42.60 -5.61
N ASN A 107 18.31 -43.29 -6.46
CA ASN A 107 17.90 -44.67 -6.26
C ASN A 107 18.39 -45.60 -7.36
N ASP A 108 19.33 -45.14 -8.18
CA ASP A 108 19.93 -45.97 -9.22
C ASP A 108 20.89 -46.98 -8.58
N ASP A 109 20.52 -48.26 -8.67
CA ASP A 109 21.24 -49.41 -8.13
C ASP A 109 22.56 -49.70 -8.86
N LYS A 110 22.83 -48.99 -9.97
CA LYS A 110 24.04 -49.12 -10.80
C LYS A 110 24.97 -47.93 -10.69
N VAL A 111 24.50 -46.80 -10.16
CA VAL A 111 25.31 -45.57 -10.05
C VAL A 111 26.04 -45.56 -8.71
N ILE A 112 27.38 -45.53 -8.78
CA ILE A 112 28.22 -45.42 -7.59
C ILE A 112 27.84 -44.14 -6.85
N ARG A 113 27.60 -44.28 -5.55
CA ARG A 113 27.29 -43.16 -4.68
C ARG A 113 28.24 -41.99 -4.88
N GLY A 114 27.67 -40.82 -5.14
CA GLY A 114 28.39 -39.55 -5.19
C GLY A 114 29.05 -39.26 -6.51
N SER A 115 28.92 -40.15 -7.51
CA SER A 115 29.46 -39.92 -8.85
C SER A 115 28.84 -38.73 -9.57
N ARG A 116 27.86 -38.05 -8.97
CA ARG A 116 27.20 -36.83 -9.48
C ARG A 116 27.72 -35.55 -8.83
N LEU A 117 28.47 -35.66 -7.73
CA LEU A 117 29.01 -34.51 -7.02
C LEU A 117 30.21 -33.91 -7.78
N ALA A 118 30.36 -32.59 -7.70
CA ALA A 118 31.41 -31.88 -8.42
C ALA A 118 32.82 -32.26 -7.95
N ASP A 119 32.97 -32.58 -6.66
CA ASP A 119 34.23 -32.99 -6.03
C ASP A 119 34.44 -34.52 -6.08
N TYR A 120 33.60 -35.25 -6.80
CA TYR A 120 33.77 -36.69 -6.95
C TYR A 120 35.09 -37.02 -7.63
N VAL A 121 35.98 -37.64 -6.85
CA VAL A 121 37.20 -38.24 -7.37
C VAL A 121 37.07 -39.73 -7.20
N GLU A 122 37.21 -40.44 -8.32
CA GLU A 122 37.05 -41.87 -8.39
C GLU A 122 37.78 -42.58 -7.24
N ASN A 123 39.02 -42.22 -6.89
CA ASN A 123 39.80 -42.99 -5.90
C ASN A 123 39.87 -42.42 -4.46
N SER A 124 39.01 -41.49 -4.04
CA SER A 124 39.26 -40.68 -2.81
C SER A 124 38.38 -40.92 -1.56
N THR A 125 37.29 -41.71 -1.58
CA THR A 125 36.35 -41.83 -0.42
C THR A 125 36.19 -43.25 0.17
N VAL A 126 35.75 -43.34 1.44
CA VAL A 126 35.56 -44.61 2.18
C VAL A 126 34.36 -45.42 1.66
N SER A 127 33.29 -44.74 1.28
CA SER A 127 32.04 -45.27 0.71
C SER A 127 32.28 -46.10 -0.54
N ARG A 128 33.19 -45.62 -1.39
CA ARG A 128 33.56 -46.32 -2.61
C ARG A 128 34.36 -47.60 -2.34
N ARG A 129 35.14 -47.68 -1.25
CA ARG A 129 35.82 -48.93 -0.84
C ARG A 129 34.84 -50.07 -0.57
N LYS A 130 33.56 -49.76 -0.38
CA LYS A 130 32.50 -50.73 -0.10
C LYS A 130 31.50 -50.90 -1.24
N HIS A 131 31.59 -50.17 -2.37
CA HIS A 131 30.62 -50.20 -3.48
C HIS A 131 29.17 -49.84 -3.10
N ALA A 132 28.96 -48.85 -2.22
CA ALA A 132 27.61 -48.47 -1.84
C ALA A 132 26.87 -47.67 -2.96
N TYR A 133 25.56 -47.87 -3.06
CA TYR A 133 24.67 -47.28 -4.08
C TYR A 133 23.57 -46.42 -3.44
N GLY A 134 23.10 -45.43 -4.19
CA GLY A 134 21.99 -44.54 -3.84
C GLY A 134 22.27 -43.52 -2.73
N GLY A 135 21.43 -42.49 -2.62
CA GLY A 135 21.56 -41.38 -1.67
C GLY A 135 20.41 -40.37 -1.82
N ILE A 136 20.30 -39.43 -0.88
CA ILE A 136 19.44 -38.26 -1.07
C ILE A 136 20.35 -37.05 -1.19
N LEU A 137 20.25 -36.33 -2.30
CA LEU A 137 21.02 -35.13 -2.58
C LEU A 137 20.16 -33.88 -2.33
N LYS A 138 20.80 -32.83 -1.86
CA LYS A 138 20.23 -31.50 -1.66
C LYS A 138 21.00 -30.51 -2.49
N ALA A 139 20.29 -29.67 -3.23
CA ALA A 139 20.85 -28.60 -4.03
C ALA A 139 20.03 -27.32 -3.87
N ASN A 140 20.67 -26.17 -4.07
CA ASN A 140 19.98 -24.89 -4.15
C ASN A 140 19.49 -24.66 -5.58
N ILE A 141 18.49 -23.81 -5.75
CA ILE A 141 18.02 -23.35 -7.06
C ILE A 141 18.47 -21.89 -7.24
N THR A 142 19.19 -21.65 -8.33
CA THR A 142 19.77 -20.36 -8.70
C THR A 142 19.04 -19.79 -9.92
N GLU A 143 19.49 -18.63 -10.41
CA GLU A 143 18.94 -17.98 -11.60
C GLU A 143 19.03 -18.87 -12.86
N ASP A 144 20.08 -19.70 -12.93
CA ASP A 144 20.40 -20.58 -14.08
C ASP A 144 19.86 -22.02 -13.93
N GLY A 145 19.23 -22.36 -12.81
CA GLY A 145 18.75 -23.72 -12.52
C GLY A 145 19.25 -24.30 -11.21
N ILE A 146 19.19 -25.63 -11.09
CA ILE A 146 19.74 -26.35 -9.93
C ILE A 146 21.25 -26.15 -9.88
N ASP A 147 21.77 -25.70 -8.73
CA ASP A 147 23.19 -25.57 -8.45
C ASP A 147 23.81 -26.96 -8.22
N THR A 148 24.25 -27.58 -9.31
CA THR A 148 24.95 -28.87 -9.31
C THR A 148 26.38 -28.79 -8.79
N ASP A 149 26.96 -27.59 -8.71
CA ASP A 149 28.34 -27.39 -8.27
C ASP A 149 28.44 -27.42 -6.74
N ARG A 150 27.38 -27.00 -6.04
CA ARG A 150 27.26 -27.02 -4.58
C ARG A 150 26.25 -28.03 -4.04
N MET A 151 25.77 -28.93 -4.89
CA MET A 151 24.94 -30.05 -4.47
C MET A 151 25.71 -30.96 -3.49
N GLY A 152 25.03 -31.52 -2.51
CA GLY A 152 25.63 -32.43 -1.52
C GLY A 152 24.63 -33.43 -0.95
N TYR A 153 25.08 -34.33 -0.07
CA TYR A 153 24.16 -35.25 0.61
C TYR A 153 23.28 -34.55 1.63
N LEU A 154 22.05 -35.04 1.76
CA LEU A 154 21.15 -34.66 2.82
C LEU A 154 21.69 -35.22 4.16
N GLY A 155 22.31 -34.38 4.97
CA GLY A 155 22.91 -34.75 6.25
C GLY A 155 24.43 -34.81 6.15
N SER A 156 25.04 -35.92 6.56
CA SER A 156 26.50 -36.11 6.47
C SER A 156 26.86 -37.28 5.57
N GLU A 157 27.94 -37.15 4.80
CA GLU A 157 28.45 -38.21 3.91
C GLU A 157 28.68 -39.52 4.68
N ALA A 158 29.21 -39.43 5.91
CA ALA A 158 29.49 -40.58 6.78
C ALA A 158 28.26 -41.46 7.05
N LEU A 159 27.07 -40.86 7.12
CA LEU A 159 25.82 -41.58 7.36
C LEU A 159 25.45 -42.51 6.19
N TYR A 160 25.72 -42.06 4.97
CA TYR A 160 25.50 -42.89 3.78
C TYR A 160 26.61 -43.91 3.66
N ASN A 161 27.87 -43.54 3.88
CA ASN A 161 29.08 -44.27 3.45
C ASN A 161 29.17 -45.78 3.71
N ASP A 162 28.49 -46.29 4.74
CA ASP A 162 28.61 -47.67 5.17
C ASP A 162 27.44 -48.58 4.73
N TYR A 163 26.40 -48.05 4.08
CA TYR A 163 25.17 -48.78 3.74
C TYR A 163 24.80 -48.63 2.27
N GLY A 164 24.20 -49.65 1.67
CA GLY A 164 23.47 -49.52 0.40
C GLY A 164 22.09 -48.95 0.69
N CYS A 165 21.71 -47.89 -0.02
CA CYS A 165 20.44 -47.21 0.22
C CYS A 165 19.58 -47.29 -1.03
N GLN A 166 18.38 -47.86 -0.91
CA GLN A 166 17.38 -47.82 -1.95
C GLN A 166 16.26 -46.90 -1.50
N PHE A 167 16.05 -45.83 -2.26
CA PHE A 167 14.97 -44.88 -2.02
C PHE A 167 13.89 -45.07 -3.08
N ASN A 168 12.63 -45.09 -2.68
CA ASN A 168 11.52 -45.18 -3.61
C ASN A 168 10.48 -44.15 -3.21
N ALA A 169 10.24 -43.17 -4.08
CA ALA A 169 9.10 -42.29 -3.93
C ALA A 169 7.90 -42.81 -4.74
N THR A 170 6.72 -42.70 -4.16
CA THR A 170 5.43 -43.00 -4.78
C THR A 170 4.40 -41.96 -4.35
N LEU A 171 3.44 -41.65 -5.20
CA LEU A 171 2.31 -40.80 -4.83
C LEU A 171 1.19 -41.67 -4.30
N ASN A 172 0.60 -41.28 -3.17
CA ASN A 172 -0.51 -41.99 -2.56
C ASN A 172 -1.63 -41.01 -2.22
N ASN A 173 -2.87 -41.50 -2.25
CA ASN A 173 -4.03 -40.79 -1.71
C ASN A 173 -4.34 -41.39 -0.34
N LEU A 174 -4.41 -40.55 0.68
CA LEU A 174 -4.84 -40.93 2.02
C LEU A 174 -6.36 -41.13 2.04
N GLU A 175 -6.87 -41.85 3.05
CA GLU A 175 -8.31 -42.15 3.19
C GLU A 175 -9.19 -40.89 3.33
N ASN A 176 -8.59 -39.78 3.80
CA ASN A 176 -9.25 -38.49 3.95
C ASN A 176 -9.33 -37.66 2.64
N GLY A 177 -8.80 -38.19 1.53
CA GLY A 177 -8.74 -37.50 0.23
C GLY A 177 -7.53 -36.59 0.04
N SER A 178 -6.63 -36.45 1.03
CA SER A 178 -5.37 -35.74 0.87
C SER A 178 -4.37 -36.54 0.01
N SER A 179 -3.60 -35.83 -0.81
CA SER A 179 -2.48 -36.37 -1.58
C SER A 179 -1.21 -36.41 -0.72
N CYS A 180 -0.41 -37.47 -0.80
CA CYS A 180 0.89 -37.55 -0.12
C CYS A 180 1.99 -38.13 -1.02
N VAL A 181 3.24 -37.76 -0.75
CA VAL A 181 4.41 -38.49 -1.25
C VAL A 181 4.83 -39.49 -0.19
N SER A 182 4.84 -40.75 -0.57
CA SER A 182 5.44 -41.78 0.25
C SER A 182 6.88 -42.01 -0.17
N ILE A 183 7.81 -41.79 0.77
CA ILE A 183 9.22 -42.13 0.62
C ILE A 183 9.46 -43.43 1.38
N ASP A 184 9.75 -44.49 0.63
CA ASP A 184 10.22 -45.77 1.12
C ASP A 184 11.75 -45.79 1.07
N MET A 185 12.37 -46.24 2.15
CA MET A 185 13.81 -46.41 2.26
C MET A 185 14.13 -47.81 2.75
N GLU A 186 14.96 -48.48 1.97
CA GLU A 186 15.62 -49.71 2.37
C GLU A 186 17.12 -49.46 2.56
N LEU A 187 17.63 -49.79 3.76
CA LEU A 187 19.06 -49.76 4.06
C LEU A 187 19.59 -51.19 4.21
N THR A 188 20.65 -51.47 3.47
CA THR A 188 21.34 -52.75 3.45
C THR A 188 22.78 -52.57 3.92
N ARG A 189 23.24 -53.45 4.82
CA ARG A 189 24.63 -53.39 5.32
C ARG A 189 25.52 -54.26 4.43
N PRO A 190 26.72 -53.80 4.04
CA PRO A 190 27.63 -54.57 3.22
C PRO A 190 28.17 -55.75 3.99
N ARG A 191 28.31 -56.86 3.28
CA ARG A 191 29.01 -58.05 3.72
C ARG A 191 30.21 -58.28 2.83
N ARG A 192 31.34 -58.58 3.45
CA ARG A 192 32.55 -58.95 2.71
C ARG A 192 32.40 -60.37 2.13
N GLU A 193 32.59 -60.51 0.84
CA GLU A 193 32.73 -61.77 0.10
C GLU A 193 34.08 -61.79 -0.62
N GLY A 194 35.09 -62.41 0.00
CA GLY A 194 36.44 -62.41 -0.54
C GLY A 194 37.07 -61.01 -0.54
N LEU A 195 37.35 -60.48 -1.73
CA LEU A 195 37.88 -59.14 -1.95
C LEU A 195 36.78 -58.08 -2.15
N ASP A 196 35.54 -58.50 -2.39
CA ASP A 196 34.43 -57.63 -2.73
C ASP A 196 33.46 -57.45 -1.54
N TYR A 197 32.61 -56.43 -1.66
CA TYR A 197 31.50 -56.19 -0.75
C TYR A 197 30.18 -56.40 -1.49
N VAL A 198 29.25 -57.09 -0.85
CA VAL A 198 27.91 -57.40 -1.37
C VAL A 198 26.86 -56.82 -0.43
N PHE A 199 25.82 -56.19 -0.98
CA PHE A 199 24.71 -55.56 -0.25
C PHE A 199 23.42 -56.40 -0.40
N ASP A 200 23.47 -57.65 0.05
CA ASP A 200 22.39 -58.64 -0.13
C ASP A 200 21.61 -58.95 1.15
N LYS A 201 21.97 -58.33 2.28
CA LYS A 201 21.38 -58.62 3.60
C LYS A 201 20.51 -57.47 4.09
N PHE A 202 19.27 -57.83 4.40
CA PHE A 202 18.27 -56.98 5.02
C PHE A 202 18.82 -56.30 6.29
N GLY A 203 18.72 -54.98 6.33
CA GLY A 203 19.10 -54.14 7.46
C GLY A 203 17.92 -53.38 8.03
N PHE A 204 17.27 -52.53 7.24
CA PHE A 204 16.14 -51.69 7.66
C PHE A 204 15.24 -51.37 6.47
N ASN A 205 13.93 -51.37 6.68
CA ASN A 205 12.95 -50.85 5.72
C ASN A 205 11.94 -50.00 6.48
N GLN A 206 11.77 -48.75 6.05
CA GLN A 206 10.75 -47.86 6.58
C GLN A 206 10.12 -47.07 5.44
N LYS A 207 8.80 -46.97 5.49
CA LYS A 207 8.01 -46.08 4.65
C LYS A 207 7.54 -44.89 5.48
N ARG A 208 7.70 -43.68 4.95
CA ARG A 208 7.16 -42.44 5.53
C ARG A 208 6.26 -41.76 4.51
N ASP A 209 5.06 -41.42 4.94
CA ASP A 209 4.11 -40.64 4.15
C ASP A 209 4.23 -39.17 4.52
N VAL A 210 4.44 -38.32 3.51
CA VAL A 210 4.56 -36.88 3.65
C VAL A 210 3.35 -36.25 2.98
N GLU A 211 2.45 -35.70 3.78
CA GLU A 211 1.26 -35.01 3.28
C GLU A 211 1.67 -33.80 2.45
N LEU A 212 1.14 -33.72 1.25
CA LEU A 212 1.35 -32.60 0.35
C LEU A 212 0.18 -31.64 0.45
N VAL A 213 0.49 -30.36 0.61
CA VAL A 213 -0.49 -29.30 0.43
C VAL A 213 -0.41 -28.86 -1.03
N ASN A 214 -1.56 -28.61 -1.63
CA ASN A 214 -1.70 -28.02 -2.95
C ASN A 214 -1.33 -28.89 -4.19
N VAL A 215 -1.41 -30.22 -4.09
CA VAL A 215 -1.11 -31.15 -5.20
C VAL A 215 -2.31 -32.05 -5.49
N ASN A 216 -2.91 -31.93 -6.67
CA ASN A 216 -3.86 -32.89 -7.25
C ASN A 216 -3.08 -34.04 -7.91
N LEU A 217 -3.59 -35.28 -7.89
CA LEU A 217 -2.86 -36.46 -8.39
C LEU A 217 -3.56 -37.11 -9.58
N LYS A 218 -2.78 -37.49 -10.61
CA LYS A 218 -3.26 -38.28 -11.75
C LYS A 218 -2.78 -39.72 -11.61
N ALA A 219 -3.60 -40.52 -10.93
CA ALA A 219 -3.43 -41.96 -10.67
C ALA A 219 -2.42 -42.34 -9.57
N LYS A 220 -2.62 -43.53 -9.00
CA LYS A 220 -1.98 -44.08 -7.80
C LYS A 220 -0.53 -44.56 -8.00
N ASP A 221 -0.13 -44.82 -9.24
CA ASP A 221 1.14 -45.50 -9.54
C ASP A 221 2.08 -44.68 -10.44
N LEU A 222 1.57 -43.58 -11.00
CA LEU A 222 2.38 -42.65 -11.78
C LEU A 222 2.65 -41.46 -10.88
N MET A 223 3.92 -41.12 -10.75
CA MET A 223 4.33 -39.87 -10.14
C MET A 223 3.87 -38.77 -11.16
N ILE A 224 2.60 -38.40 -11.20
CA ILE A 224 2.08 -37.35 -12.10
C ILE A 224 1.09 -36.55 -11.28
N ALA A 225 1.43 -35.29 -11.04
CA ALA A 225 0.58 -34.35 -10.32
C ALA A 225 -0.16 -33.40 -11.27
N GLN A 226 -1.26 -32.83 -10.80
CA GLN A 226 -1.94 -31.62 -11.25
C GLN A 226 -1.92 -30.63 -10.07
N LEU A 227 -2.04 -29.33 -10.26
CA LEU A 227 -2.02 -28.38 -9.13
C LEU A 227 -3.40 -28.30 -8.42
N TYR A 228 -3.41 -27.96 -7.13
CA TYR A 228 -4.59 -27.52 -6.37
C TYR A 228 -4.86 -26.02 -6.51
N SER A 229 -6.14 -25.64 -6.54
CA SER A 229 -6.60 -24.27 -6.30
C SER A 229 -7.36 -24.20 -4.97
N ALA A 230 -6.87 -23.43 -4.01
CA ALA A 230 -7.70 -22.98 -2.90
C ALA A 230 -8.52 -21.78 -3.37
N SER A 231 -9.85 -21.93 -3.42
CA SER A 231 -10.84 -20.89 -3.72
C SER A 231 -10.78 -20.25 -5.11
N GLY A 232 -11.92 -20.22 -5.79
CA GLY A 232 -12.05 -19.68 -7.14
C GLY A 232 -11.58 -18.24 -7.23
N GLU A 233 -10.49 -18.04 -7.96
CA GLU A 233 -10.38 -17.21 -9.15
C GLU A 233 -9.06 -17.62 -9.83
N GLU A 234 -9.04 -17.56 -11.15
CA GLU A 234 -8.20 -18.34 -12.06
C GLU A 234 -6.68 -18.19 -11.82
N GLY A 235 -6.08 -19.17 -11.12
CA GLY A 235 -4.67 -19.49 -11.28
C GLY A 235 -4.52 -20.49 -12.42
N THR A 236 -3.74 -20.17 -13.44
CA THR A 236 -3.55 -21.01 -14.63
C THR A 236 -3.06 -22.40 -14.22
N LEU A 237 -3.76 -23.45 -14.66
CA LEU A 237 -3.39 -24.83 -14.36
C LEU A 237 -1.99 -25.13 -14.90
N LEU A 238 -1.06 -25.47 -14.01
CA LEU A 238 0.26 -25.95 -14.38
C LEU A 238 0.17 -27.37 -14.94
N ASP A 239 0.31 -27.51 -16.26
CA ASP A 239 0.47 -28.82 -16.91
C ASP A 239 1.93 -29.26 -16.84
N TYR A 240 2.22 -30.26 -16.01
CA TYR A 240 3.58 -30.80 -15.86
C TYR A 240 4.18 -31.37 -17.16
N ASN A 241 3.35 -31.64 -18.18
CA ASN A 241 3.82 -32.06 -19.51
C ASN A 241 4.35 -30.89 -20.36
N THR A 242 4.06 -29.64 -20.00
CA THR A 242 4.48 -28.46 -20.77
C THR A 242 5.80 -27.87 -20.28
N PHE A 243 6.32 -28.33 -19.13
CA PHE A 243 7.55 -27.83 -18.54
C PHE A 243 8.76 -28.12 -19.42
N ALA A 244 9.61 -27.10 -19.59
CA ALA A 244 10.88 -27.26 -20.26
C ALA A 244 11.83 -28.11 -19.41
N LYS A 245 12.55 -29.01 -20.08
CA LYS A 245 13.68 -29.74 -19.48
C LYS A 245 14.92 -28.85 -19.50
N ALA A 246 15.67 -28.83 -18.41
CA ALA A 246 17.00 -28.28 -18.40
C ALA A 246 17.92 -29.21 -19.21
N THR A 247 18.81 -28.62 -20.01
CA THR A 247 19.77 -29.35 -20.85
C THR A 247 21.22 -29.05 -20.50
N ASN A 248 21.46 -28.16 -19.54
CA ASN A 248 22.78 -27.72 -19.13
C ASN A 248 23.00 -28.06 -17.65
N THR A 249 24.15 -28.68 -17.35
CA THR A 249 24.51 -29.20 -16.03
C THR A 249 25.44 -28.26 -15.26
N GLY A 250 25.50 -26.99 -15.68
CA GLY A 250 26.40 -26.01 -15.07
C GLY A 250 27.87 -26.36 -15.32
N THR A 251 28.74 -26.13 -14.34
CA THR A 251 30.18 -26.44 -14.46
C THR A 251 30.54 -27.86 -14.01
N ASN A 252 29.64 -28.52 -13.29
CA ASN A 252 29.76 -29.92 -12.87
C ASN A 252 29.43 -30.91 -14.00
N GLY A 253 30.46 -31.34 -14.73
CA GLY A 253 30.33 -32.37 -15.77
C GLY A 253 29.88 -33.76 -15.26
N ASN A 254 30.05 -34.07 -13.96
CA ASN A 254 29.62 -35.35 -13.40
C ASN A 254 28.09 -35.47 -13.29
N ALA A 255 27.39 -34.34 -13.29
CA ALA A 255 25.94 -34.26 -13.26
C ALA A 255 25.28 -34.45 -14.64
N GLU A 256 26.05 -34.59 -15.74
CA GLU A 256 25.54 -34.64 -17.12
C GLU A 256 24.37 -35.60 -17.30
N THR A 257 24.49 -36.83 -16.79
CA THR A 257 23.45 -37.83 -17.03
C THR A 257 22.13 -37.52 -16.32
N MET A 258 22.11 -36.64 -15.30
CA MET A 258 20.87 -36.21 -14.64
C MET A 258 19.96 -35.41 -15.58
N TYR A 259 20.48 -34.93 -16.72
CA TYR A 259 19.78 -34.01 -17.63
C TYR A 259 19.46 -34.66 -19.01
N THR A 260 19.78 -35.94 -19.22
CA THR A 260 19.85 -36.53 -20.58
C THR A 260 18.77 -37.54 -20.94
N SER A 261 17.72 -37.74 -20.15
CA SER A 261 16.84 -38.89 -20.36
C SER A 261 15.33 -38.56 -20.20
N ASP A 262 14.42 -39.54 -20.28
CA ASP A 262 13.02 -39.30 -20.69
C ASP A 262 11.89 -39.73 -19.72
N SER A 263 12.14 -40.43 -18.62
CA SER A 263 11.13 -40.83 -17.62
C SER A 263 11.15 -40.05 -16.28
N PHE A 264 10.75 -38.76 -16.21
CA PHE A 264 10.70 -38.00 -14.93
C PHE A 264 9.33 -37.89 -14.34
N THR A 265 9.37 -37.79 -13.02
CA THR A 265 8.41 -37.00 -12.29
C THR A 265 9.08 -35.97 -11.41
N TYR A 266 8.57 -34.75 -11.49
CA TYR A 266 8.76 -33.70 -10.51
C TYR A 266 7.50 -33.58 -9.66
N ILE A 267 7.64 -33.66 -8.34
CA ILE A 267 6.57 -33.27 -7.43
C ILE A 267 6.99 -31.94 -6.80
N LEU A 268 6.19 -30.91 -7.05
CA LEU A 268 6.38 -29.60 -6.49
C LEU A 268 5.55 -29.50 -5.22
N TYR A 269 6.23 -29.32 -4.09
CA TYR A 269 5.59 -29.05 -2.81
C TYR A 269 5.79 -27.59 -2.47
N THR A 270 4.71 -26.86 -2.17
CA THR A 270 4.76 -25.53 -1.54
C THR A 270 4.05 -25.60 -0.19
N LYS A 271 4.73 -25.17 0.88
CA LYS A 271 4.24 -25.37 2.26
C LYS A 271 3.07 -24.45 2.65
N GLU A 272 2.92 -23.30 1.97
CA GLU A 272 1.93 -22.26 2.27
C GLU A 272 1.27 -21.76 0.97
N PRO A 273 0.09 -21.11 1.03
CA PRO A 273 -0.38 -20.33 -0.12
C PRO A 273 0.71 -19.33 -0.50
N ILE A 274 1.04 -19.33 -1.79
CA ILE A 274 2.13 -18.59 -2.39
C ILE A 274 2.09 -17.13 -1.91
N GLN A 275 3.03 -16.74 -1.04
CA GLN A 275 3.36 -15.34 -0.91
C GLN A 275 4.20 -15.00 -2.14
N SER A 276 3.53 -14.42 -3.11
CA SER A 276 4.16 -13.93 -4.32
C SER A 276 5.19 -12.86 -3.97
N GLU A 277 6.35 -12.94 -4.61
CA GLU A 277 7.42 -11.98 -4.39
C GLU A 277 7.02 -10.65 -5.00
N LYS A 278 7.07 -9.57 -4.21
CA LYS A 278 6.71 -8.26 -4.70
C LYS A 278 7.89 -7.61 -5.42
N VAL A 279 7.66 -7.22 -6.68
CA VAL A 279 8.57 -6.40 -7.48
C VAL A 279 8.11 -4.95 -7.46
N THR A 280 9.07 -4.04 -7.39
CA THR A 280 8.81 -2.60 -7.41
C THR A 280 8.99 -2.07 -8.83
N VAL A 281 7.96 -1.43 -9.37
CA VAL A 281 8.07 -0.68 -10.62
C VAL A 281 8.01 0.80 -10.29
N SER A 282 9.02 1.57 -10.71
CA SER A 282 9.16 2.99 -10.36
C SER A 282 9.13 3.88 -11.61
N LEU A 283 8.56 5.08 -11.46
CA LEU A 283 8.62 6.15 -12.45
C LEU A 283 9.51 7.28 -11.95
N TYR A 284 10.43 7.72 -12.79
CA TYR A 284 11.36 8.82 -12.56
C TYR A 284 11.10 9.96 -13.54
N ASP A 285 11.52 11.16 -13.12
CA ASP A 285 11.21 12.41 -13.80
C ASP A 285 11.82 12.56 -15.20
N ALA A 286 13.04 12.07 -15.37
CA ALA A 286 13.78 12.11 -16.64
C ALA A 286 14.88 11.05 -16.63
N PRO A 287 15.42 10.62 -17.79
CA PRO A 287 16.53 9.67 -17.84
C PRO A 287 17.72 10.13 -16.98
N GLY A 288 18.21 9.26 -16.10
CA GLY A 288 19.30 9.56 -15.16
C GLY A 288 18.90 10.41 -13.94
N SER A 289 17.61 10.76 -13.80
CA SER A 289 17.10 11.45 -12.61
C SER A 289 17.05 10.51 -11.40
N THR A 290 17.44 11.01 -10.23
CA THR A 290 17.25 10.32 -8.95
C THR A 290 15.87 10.61 -8.32
N THR A 291 15.09 11.51 -8.92
CA THR A 291 13.79 11.93 -8.39
C THR A 291 12.71 10.94 -8.82
N LYS A 292 12.31 10.09 -7.88
CA LYS A 292 11.19 9.16 -8.06
C LYS A 292 9.86 9.92 -7.94
N ILE A 293 9.04 9.86 -8.99
CA ILE A 293 7.70 10.44 -9.01
C ILE A 293 6.73 9.53 -8.26
N THR A 294 6.71 8.25 -8.63
CA THR A 294 5.78 7.27 -8.07
C THR A 294 6.32 5.86 -8.23
N SER A 295 5.72 4.90 -7.52
CA SER A 295 6.04 3.49 -7.65
C SER A 295 4.85 2.62 -7.27
N ILE A 296 4.75 1.46 -7.89
CA ILE A 296 3.79 0.41 -7.55
C ILE A 296 4.53 -0.86 -7.12
N GLN A 297 3.88 -1.66 -6.28
CA GLN A 297 4.30 -3.02 -5.97
C GLN A 297 3.41 -3.97 -6.76
N LEU A 298 4.02 -4.86 -7.52
CA LEU A 298 3.34 -5.91 -8.27
C LEU A 298 3.85 -7.27 -7.82
N GLU A 299 3.02 -8.30 -8.00
CA GLU A 299 3.48 -9.67 -7.82
C GLU A 299 4.38 -10.06 -9.00
N SER A 300 5.57 -10.59 -8.71
CA SER A 300 6.54 -11.00 -9.73
C SER A 300 5.90 -11.97 -10.72
N GLY A 301 6.10 -11.73 -12.01
CA GLY A 301 5.44 -12.44 -13.10
C GLY A 301 4.14 -11.80 -13.58
N SER A 302 3.60 -10.80 -12.88
CA SER A 302 2.43 -10.02 -13.35
C SER A 302 2.82 -8.97 -14.38
N SER A 303 1.90 -8.62 -15.27
CA SER A 303 2.02 -7.44 -16.14
C SER A 303 1.63 -6.15 -15.40
N ILE A 304 1.92 -4.99 -16.00
CA ILE A 304 1.56 -3.70 -15.41
C ILE A 304 0.09 -3.40 -15.73
N PRO A 305 -0.77 -3.11 -14.72
CA PRO A 305 -2.16 -2.78 -14.95
C PRO A 305 -2.33 -1.57 -15.88
N GLU A 306 -3.27 -1.67 -16.84
CA GLU A 306 -3.51 -0.62 -17.82
C GLU A 306 -3.87 0.73 -17.19
N GLY A 307 -4.62 0.71 -16.08
CA GLY A 307 -4.94 1.93 -15.31
C GLY A 307 -3.69 2.64 -14.79
N THR A 308 -2.65 1.89 -14.40
CA THR A 308 -1.38 2.47 -13.97
C THR A 308 -0.59 3.04 -15.14
N ILE A 309 -0.55 2.33 -16.27
CA ILE A 309 0.10 2.82 -17.49
C ILE A 309 -0.53 4.13 -17.93
N ASN A 310 -1.86 4.20 -18.02
CA ASN A 310 -2.59 5.40 -18.43
C ASN A 310 -2.37 6.56 -17.45
N SER A 311 -2.37 6.28 -16.14
CA SER A 311 -2.06 7.27 -15.11
C SER A 311 -0.66 7.85 -15.28
N TRP A 312 0.34 7.00 -15.52
CA TRP A 312 1.73 7.44 -15.70
C TRP A 312 1.91 8.20 -17.00
N ILE A 313 1.29 7.77 -18.10
CA ILE A 313 1.27 8.51 -19.37
C ILE A 313 0.66 9.90 -19.17
N ASN A 314 -0.41 10.03 -18.38
CA ASN A 314 -1.00 11.35 -18.08
C ASN A 314 -0.05 12.24 -17.27
N ILE A 315 0.70 11.68 -16.32
CA ILE A 315 1.77 12.41 -15.62
C ILE A 315 2.82 12.89 -16.63
N GLY A 316 3.24 12.00 -17.54
CA GLY A 316 4.17 12.35 -18.62
C GLY A 316 3.65 13.47 -19.51
N LYS A 317 2.40 13.39 -19.98
CA LYS A 317 1.76 14.43 -20.78
C LYS A 317 1.71 15.78 -20.07
N GLY A 318 1.50 15.78 -18.75
CA GLY A 318 1.55 16.97 -17.89
C GLY A 318 2.91 17.68 -17.85
N LYS A 319 3.99 17.05 -18.35
CA LYS A 319 5.30 17.70 -18.56
C LYS A 319 5.38 18.53 -19.84
N THR A 320 4.36 18.50 -20.68
CA THR A 320 4.29 19.34 -21.89
C THR A 320 4.04 20.78 -21.47
N THR A 321 4.95 21.69 -21.82
CA THR A 321 4.82 23.12 -21.49
C THR A 321 4.06 23.87 -22.57
N ALA A 322 3.49 25.02 -22.20
CA ALA A 322 3.02 26.00 -23.16
C ALA A 322 4.17 26.52 -24.04
N TRP A 323 3.83 27.07 -25.20
CA TRP A 323 4.78 27.76 -26.06
C TRP A 323 5.26 29.05 -25.40
N VAL A 324 6.57 29.22 -25.31
CA VAL A 324 7.21 30.42 -24.76
C VAL A 324 8.05 31.08 -25.84
N ALA A 325 7.90 32.41 -25.98
CA ALA A 325 8.69 33.20 -26.92
C ALA A 325 10.18 33.14 -26.57
N SER A 326 11.01 32.85 -27.57
CA SER A 326 12.46 32.77 -27.49
C SER A 326 13.07 33.37 -28.75
N GLY A 327 13.31 34.68 -28.72
CA GLY A 327 13.78 35.45 -29.88
C GLY A 327 12.70 35.56 -30.96
N SER A 328 13.01 35.12 -32.19
CA SER A 328 12.09 35.10 -33.34
C SER A 328 11.38 33.74 -33.51
N SER A 329 11.27 32.98 -32.42
CA SER A 329 10.68 31.64 -32.42
C SER A 329 10.01 31.36 -31.09
N TYR A 330 9.09 30.41 -31.07
CA TYR A 330 8.48 29.89 -29.86
C TYR A 330 9.08 28.52 -29.56
N THR A 331 9.32 28.23 -28.28
CA THR A 331 9.83 26.93 -27.83
C THR A 331 8.91 26.30 -26.80
N ARG A 332 8.80 24.97 -26.80
CA ARG A 332 8.14 24.21 -25.74
C ARG A 332 8.84 22.88 -25.49
N THR A 333 8.71 22.35 -24.28
CA THR A 333 9.03 20.96 -23.98
C THR A 333 7.81 20.11 -24.23
N ALA A 334 7.91 19.07 -25.05
CA ALA A 334 6.83 18.15 -25.38
C ALA A 334 7.11 16.75 -24.85
N TYR A 335 6.08 16.12 -24.28
CA TYR A 335 6.13 14.70 -23.92
C TYR A 335 6.24 13.81 -25.15
N LEU A 336 7.15 12.83 -25.11
CA LEU A 336 7.31 11.81 -26.14
C LEU A 336 6.74 10.46 -25.71
N ALA A 337 7.28 9.90 -24.62
CA ALA A 337 6.99 8.54 -24.19
C ALA A 337 7.47 8.29 -22.76
N ILE A 338 7.05 7.15 -22.18
CA ILE A 338 7.67 6.59 -20.97
C ILE A 338 8.40 5.32 -21.36
N LYS A 339 9.69 5.24 -21.02
CA LYS A 339 10.57 4.13 -21.42
C LYS A 339 11.50 3.71 -20.29
N THR A 340 11.92 2.45 -20.31
CA THR A 340 13.03 1.96 -19.48
C THR A 340 14.37 2.55 -19.95
N ASP A 341 15.44 2.36 -19.18
CA ASP A 341 16.82 2.70 -19.60
C ASP A 341 17.24 2.01 -20.90
N SER A 342 16.70 0.82 -21.17
CA SER A 342 16.93 0.09 -22.42
C SER A 342 16.13 0.63 -23.61
N GLY A 343 15.33 1.69 -23.41
CA GLY A 343 14.51 2.33 -24.44
C GLY A 343 13.18 1.63 -24.73
N LYS A 344 12.80 0.63 -23.92
CA LYS A 344 11.57 -0.14 -24.13
C LYS A 344 10.35 0.65 -23.61
N PRO A 345 9.30 0.87 -24.41
CA PRO A 345 8.13 1.63 -24.00
C PRO A 345 7.31 0.89 -22.93
N ILE A 346 6.69 1.64 -22.02
CA ILE A 346 5.90 1.08 -20.92
C ILE A 346 4.68 0.29 -21.42
N GLU A 347 4.15 0.64 -22.58
CA GLU A 347 2.98 0.03 -23.19
C GLU A 347 3.21 -1.45 -23.56
N GLU A 348 4.47 -1.88 -23.78
CA GLU A 348 4.79 -3.30 -24.02
C GLU A 348 4.58 -4.17 -22.78
N TYR A 349 4.65 -3.58 -21.58
CA TYR A 349 4.42 -4.27 -20.31
C TYR A 349 2.94 -4.43 -19.94
N LYS A 350 2.03 -4.13 -20.89
CA LYS A 350 0.61 -4.54 -20.78
C LYS A 350 0.46 -6.06 -20.79
N GLU A 351 1.26 -6.73 -21.63
CA GLU A 351 1.21 -8.19 -21.78
C GLU A 351 2.47 -8.90 -21.29
N GLU A 352 3.57 -8.16 -21.10
CA GLU A 352 4.82 -8.75 -20.61
C GLU A 352 4.90 -8.79 -19.08
N SER A 353 5.32 -9.95 -18.57
CA SER A 353 5.54 -10.19 -17.14
C SER A 353 6.77 -9.46 -16.60
N VAL A 354 6.60 -8.77 -15.46
CA VAL A 354 7.69 -8.11 -14.73
C VAL A 354 8.30 -9.08 -13.71
N LEU A 355 9.56 -9.49 -13.91
CA LEU A 355 10.24 -10.49 -13.06
C LEU A 355 11.12 -9.89 -11.96
N THR A 356 11.60 -8.66 -12.15
CA THR A 356 12.50 -7.95 -11.24
C THR A 356 12.05 -6.49 -11.09
N ASN A 357 12.64 -5.77 -10.14
CA ASN A 357 12.42 -4.33 -10.04
C ASN A 357 12.75 -3.66 -11.39
N LEU A 358 11.93 -2.68 -11.77
CA LEU A 358 12.02 -2.04 -13.07
C LEU A 358 11.76 -0.53 -12.95
N ASP A 359 12.64 0.25 -13.57
CA ASP A 359 12.59 1.70 -13.53
C ASP A 359 12.24 2.26 -14.91
N PHE A 360 11.30 3.20 -14.94
CA PHE A 360 10.85 3.92 -16.11
C PHE A 360 11.13 5.42 -15.97
N TYR A 361 11.32 6.07 -17.11
CA TYR A 361 11.66 7.48 -17.20
C TYR A 361 10.72 8.18 -18.18
N ILE A 362 10.36 9.44 -17.87
CA ILE A 362 9.62 10.29 -18.79
C ILE A 362 10.59 10.90 -19.81
N TRP A 363 10.33 10.67 -21.09
CA TRP A 363 11.09 11.25 -22.18
C TRP A 363 10.36 12.45 -22.75
N THR A 364 11.08 13.56 -22.89
CA THR A 364 10.58 14.80 -23.49
C THR A 364 11.54 15.28 -24.59
N GLU A 365 11.02 16.09 -25.50
CA GLU A 365 11.80 16.78 -26.53
C GLU A 365 11.54 18.28 -26.51
N LEU A 366 12.53 19.05 -26.97
CA LEU A 366 12.36 20.49 -27.20
C LEU A 366 11.85 20.70 -28.63
N GLN A 367 10.69 21.35 -28.76
CA GLN A 367 10.10 21.75 -30.05
C GLN A 367 10.26 23.25 -30.27
N ILE A 368 10.41 23.67 -31.52
CA ILE A 368 10.62 25.07 -31.95
C ILE A 368 9.66 25.42 -33.10
N ARG A 369 8.99 26.58 -33.05
CA ARG A 369 8.06 27.10 -34.07
C ARG A 369 8.31 28.58 -34.42
N ASN A 370 7.84 29.03 -35.58
CA ASN A 370 7.89 30.43 -36.04
C ASN A 370 6.68 31.26 -35.51
N ASP A 371 6.66 32.56 -35.79
CA ASP A 371 5.63 33.52 -35.35
C ASP A 371 4.19 33.12 -35.76
N PRO A 372 3.16 33.48 -34.95
CA PRO A 372 1.75 33.23 -35.25
C PRO A 372 1.25 34.04 -36.45
N THR A 373 0.26 33.49 -37.17
CA THR A 373 -0.32 34.07 -38.38
C THR A 373 -1.41 35.10 -38.09
N PHE A 374 -2.21 34.88 -37.04
CA PHE A 374 -3.27 35.78 -36.58
C PHE A 374 -3.23 35.97 -35.06
N GLU A 375 -3.95 36.96 -34.55
CA GLU A 375 -3.99 37.31 -33.13
C GLU A 375 -5.42 37.61 -32.69
N LEU A 376 -5.85 37.00 -31.58
CA LEU A 376 -7.09 37.37 -30.89
C LEU A 376 -6.76 38.20 -29.67
N VAL A 377 -7.50 39.29 -29.47
CA VAL A 377 -7.29 40.22 -28.36
C VAL A 377 -8.57 40.33 -27.54
N PHE A 378 -8.47 40.18 -26.22
CA PHE A 378 -9.60 40.20 -25.29
C PHE A 378 -9.46 41.36 -24.32
N TYR A 379 -10.49 42.20 -24.22
CA TYR A 379 -10.56 43.37 -23.37
C TYR A 379 -11.48 43.10 -22.17
N ASP A 380 -10.91 43.08 -20.98
CA ASP A 380 -11.64 42.94 -19.73
C ASP A 380 -11.66 44.25 -18.96
N ARG A 381 -12.83 44.64 -18.48
CA ARG A 381 -13.04 45.85 -17.68
C ARG A 381 -12.72 45.66 -16.21
N PHE A 382 -12.60 44.41 -15.73
CA PHE A 382 -12.19 44.11 -14.36
C PHE A 382 -10.77 43.52 -14.41
N ASP A 383 -9.84 44.16 -13.71
CA ASP A 383 -8.48 43.66 -13.50
C ASP A 383 -8.28 43.32 -12.00
N PRO A 384 -7.27 42.51 -11.62
CA PRO A 384 -7.01 42.12 -10.22
C PRO A 384 -6.70 43.28 -9.24
N GLY A 385 -6.75 44.54 -9.68
CA GLY A 385 -6.61 45.76 -8.90
C GLY A 385 -7.29 47.00 -9.51
N HIS A 386 -8.31 46.84 -10.37
CA HIS A 386 -8.81 47.91 -11.22
C HIS A 386 -9.50 49.00 -10.40
N VAL A 387 -9.22 50.26 -10.74
CA VAL A 387 -9.98 51.41 -10.27
C VAL A 387 -10.92 51.84 -11.39
N GLU A 388 -12.20 51.99 -11.08
CA GLU A 388 -13.23 52.36 -12.03
C GLU A 388 -12.82 53.62 -12.84
N GLY A 389 -12.62 53.46 -14.15
CA GLY A 389 -12.17 54.53 -15.07
C GLY A 389 -10.76 54.42 -15.65
N SER A 390 -10.06 53.29 -15.48
CA SER A 390 -8.76 53.02 -16.14
C SER A 390 -8.90 52.14 -17.40
N ASP A 391 -7.81 52.02 -18.18
CA ASP A 391 -7.81 51.27 -19.45
C ASP A 391 -8.07 49.76 -19.21
N PRO A 392 -8.81 49.07 -20.10
CA PRO A 392 -9.16 47.66 -19.93
C PRO A 392 -7.93 46.74 -19.95
N TYR A 393 -7.98 45.69 -19.12
CA TYR A 393 -6.98 44.62 -19.12
C TYR A 393 -7.04 43.86 -20.45
N THR A 394 -5.88 43.59 -21.03
CA THR A 394 -5.78 43.00 -22.37
C THR A 394 -5.11 41.62 -22.32
N ILE A 395 -5.78 40.60 -22.84
CA ILE A 395 -5.21 39.26 -23.09
C ILE A 395 -5.02 39.11 -24.59
N SER A 396 -3.84 38.66 -25.03
CA SER A 396 -3.57 38.35 -26.44
C SER A 396 -3.24 36.87 -26.61
N GLN A 397 -3.79 36.26 -27.66
CA GLN A 397 -3.56 34.87 -28.03
C GLN A 397 -3.24 34.76 -29.53
N GLY A 398 -2.05 34.24 -29.84
CA GLY A 398 -1.66 33.95 -31.22
C GLY A 398 -2.33 32.69 -31.76
N ILE A 399 -2.63 32.69 -33.07
CA ILE A 399 -3.16 31.57 -33.85
C ILE A 399 -2.11 31.21 -34.91
N TRP A 400 -1.75 29.92 -35.04
CA TRP A 400 -0.71 29.44 -35.96
C TRP A 400 -1.32 28.69 -37.16
N ASP A 401 -0.66 28.74 -38.32
CA ASP A 401 -1.13 28.12 -39.58
C ASP A 401 -1.37 26.61 -39.51
N ASP A 402 -0.67 25.91 -38.60
CA ASP A 402 -0.79 24.46 -38.43
C ASP A 402 -1.82 24.07 -37.36
N ASP A 403 -2.35 25.04 -36.61
CA ASP A 403 -3.34 24.83 -35.54
C ASP A 403 -4.15 26.13 -35.30
N HIS A 404 -5.32 26.21 -35.94
CA HIS A 404 -6.26 27.32 -35.77
C HIS A 404 -7.07 27.25 -34.47
N TYR A 405 -6.75 26.29 -33.59
CA TYR A 405 -7.51 26.02 -32.38
C TYR A 405 -7.10 26.95 -31.23
N VAL A 406 -8.07 27.69 -30.69
CA VAL A 406 -7.85 28.56 -29.54
C VAL A 406 -8.46 27.93 -28.30
N SER A 407 -7.64 27.68 -27.28
CA SER A 407 -8.15 27.19 -26.00
C SER A 407 -7.41 27.76 -24.78
N GLY A 408 -8.07 27.68 -23.62
CA GLY A 408 -7.48 28.10 -22.35
C GLY A 408 -7.55 29.61 -22.09
N ILE A 409 -8.37 30.35 -22.83
CA ILE A 409 -8.74 31.72 -22.46
C ILE A 409 -9.61 31.63 -21.19
N PRO A 410 -9.19 32.25 -20.07
CA PRO A 410 -9.95 32.20 -18.84
C PRO A 410 -11.28 32.94 -19.00
N ASP A 411 -12.25 32.59 -18.15
CA ASP A 411 -13.39 33.46 -17.90
C ASP A 411 -12.87 34.81 -17.38
N GLY A 412 -13.58 35.91 -17.67
CA GLY A 412 -13.15 37.25 -17.25
C GLY A 412 -12.77 37.29 -15.77
N ASN A 413 -11.86 38.19 -15.38
CA ASN A 413 -11.25 38.22 -14.04
C ASN A 413 -12.25 38.48 -12.91
N GLY A 414 -13.53 38.71 -13.25
CA GLY A 414 -14.63 38.79 -12.31
C GLY A 414 -14.59 40.07 -11.50
N ASP A 415 -15.75 40.49 -11.04
CA ASP A 415 -15.86 41.58 -10.09
C ASP A 415 -15.42 41.08 -8.70
N ALA A 416 -14.45 41.76 -8.08
CA ALA A 416 -13.96 41.47 -6.73
C ALA A 416 -15.05 41.55 -5.64
N ASN A 417 -16.09 42.34 -5.86
CA ASN A 417 -17.26 42.48 -4.99
C ASN A 417 -18.37 41.48 -5.35
N GLY A 418 -18.22 40.75 -6.47
CA GLY A 418 -19.14 39.72 -6.93
C GLY A 418 -20.54 40.23 -7.32
N GLU A 419 -20.70 41.54 -7.53
CA GLU A 419 -21.90 42.21 -8.04
C GLU A 419 -22.15 41.89 -9.52
N TYR A 420 -21.12 41.49 -10.27
CA TYR A 420 -21.25 41.11 -11.68
C TYR A 420 -20.91 39.64 -11.93
N THR A 421 -21.67 39.00 -12.82
CA THR A 421 -21.42 37.63 -13.31
C THR A 421 -20.88 37.72 -14.73
N PHE A 422 -19.75 37.06 -15.00
CA PHE A 422 -19.22 36.95 -16.36
C PHE A 422 -20.18 36.12 -17.23
N VAL A 423 -20.55 36.67 -18.38
CA VAL A 423 -21.46 36.03 -19.35
C VAL A 423 -20.68 35.38 -20.49
N GLY A 424 -19.63 36.04 -20.97
CA GLY A 424 -18.80 35.56 -22.08
C GLY A 424 -18.01 36.68 -22.75
N TRP A 425 -17.20 36.33 -23.75
CA TRP A 425 -16.47 37.30 -24.58
C TRP A 425 -17.23 37.53 -25.88
N LEU A 426 -17.64 38.77 -26.15
CA LEU A 426 -18.40 39.13 -27.35
C LEU A 426 -17.51 39.93 -28.30
N LEU A 427 -17.62 39.66 -29.60
CA LEU A 427 -16.86 40.37 -30.62
C LEU A 427 -17.06 41.90 -30.47
N ARG A 428 -15.95 42.62 -30.39
CA ARG A 428 -15.93 44.06 -30.16
C ARG A 428 -16.69 44.80 -31.25
N GLY A 429 -17.56 45.71 -30.83
CA GLY A 429 -18.43 46.50 -31.71
C GLY A 429 -19.82 45.90 -31.93
N ILE A 430 -20.12 44.73 -31.35
CA ILE A 430 -21.49 44.22 -31.25
C ILE A 430 -22.14 44.77 -29.97
N ASP A 431 -23.37 45.28 -30.06
CA ASP A 431 -24.14 45.71 -28.90
C ASP A 431 -24.61 44.49 -28.09
N PRO A 432 -24.19 44.32 -26.82
CA PRO A 432 -24.58 43.18 -26.00
C PRO A 432 -26.10 43.07 -25.80
N ALA A 433 -26.84 44.18 -25.84
CA ALA A 433 -28.30 44.17 -25.71
C ALA A 433 -29.00 43.61 -26.96
N SER A 434 -28.29 43.49 -28.08
CA SER A 434 -28.82 43.01 -29.36
C SER A 434 -28.62 41.50 -29.59
N VAL A 435 -27.89 40.82 -28.70
CA VAL A 435 -27.52 39.40 -28.84
C VAL A 435 -27.97 38.62 -27.61
N ALA A 436 -28.50 37.42 -27.83
CA ALA A 436 -28.82 36.52 -26.73
C ALA A 436 -27.54 36.02 -26.03
N PRO A 437 -27.61 35.71 -24.72
CA PRO A 437 -26.49 35.09 -24.00
C PRO A 437 -26.02 33.79 -24.68
N PRO A 438 -24.76 33.37 -24.46
CA PRO A 438 -24.23 32.13 -25.02
C PRO A 438 -25.11 30.93 -24.66
N ILE A 439 -25.46 30.13 -25.67
CA ILE A 439 -26.23 28.90 -25.49
C ILE A 439 -25.30 27.82 -24.97
N VAL A 440 -25.73 27.11 -23.92
CA VAL A 440 -25.07 25.89 -23.43
C VAL A 440 -26.04 24.73 -23.65
N ASP A 441 -25.69 23.83 -24.58
CA ASP A 441 -26.45 22.60 -24.85
C ASP A 441 -25.54 21.39 -24.58
N PRO A 442 -25.66 20.73 -23.42
CA PRO A 442 -24.85 19.57 -23.07
C PRO A 442 -25.08 18.37 -24.00
N ASP A 443 -26.28 18.27 -24.60
CA ASP A 443 -26.66 17.17 -25.48
C ASP A 443 -26.18 17.40 -26.92
N ASN A 444 -25.87 18.66 -27.28
CA ASN A 444 -25.33 19.02 -28.59
C ASN A 444 -24.33 20.21 -28.54
N PRO A 445 -23.13 19.99 -27.99
CA PRO A 445 -22.17 21.07 -27.76
C PRO A 445 -21.63 21.69 -29.05
N GLU A 446 -21.53 20.92 -30.15
CA GLU A 446 -21.05 21.43 -31.44
C GLU A 446 -22.05 22.41 -32.08
N ALA A 447 -23.35 22.13 -32.01
CA ALA A 447 -24.37 23.03 -32.52
C ALA A 447 -24.46 24.33 -31.69
N ALA A 448 -24.33 24.22 -30.36
CA ALA A 448 -24.26 25.39 -29.47
C ALA A 448 -23.02 26.24 -29.74
N ALA A 449 -21.84 25.62 -29.89
CA ALA A 449 -20.61 26.31 -30.24
C ALA A 449 -20.74 27.06 -31.57
N SER A 450 -21.26 26.39 -32.62
CA SER A 450 -21.46 27.01 -33.92
C SER A 450 -22.43 28.20 -33.88
N ALA A 451 -23.55 28.07 -33.15
CA ALA A 451 -24.52 29.15 -32.99
C ALA A 451 -23.94 30.34 -32.22
N ASN A 452 -23.17 30.10 -31.16
CA ASN A 452 -22.51 31.13 -30.36
C ASN A 452 -21.47 31.89 -31.19
N MET A 453 -20.64 31.18 -31.95
CA MET A 453 -19.67 31.81 -32.86
C MET A 453 -20.37 32.67 -33.93
N ALA A 454 -21.48 32.20 -34.50
CA ALA A 454 -22.27 32.96 -35.46
C ALA A 454 -22.90 34.23 -34.86
N ALA A 455 -23.21 34.20 -33.57
CA ALA A 455 -23.69 35.35 -32.81
C ALA A 455 -22.56 36.31 -32.35
N GLY A 456 -21.30 35.97 -32.63
CA GLY A 456 -20.12 36.77 -32.29
C GLY A 456 -19.52 36.46 -30.92
N TRP A 457 -19.99 35.43 -30.22
CA TRP A 457 -19.39 34.98 -28.97
C TRP A 457 -18.10 34.19 -29.24
N PHE A 458 -17.09 34.41 -28.41
CA PHE A 458 -15.93 33.53 -28.36
C PHE A 458 -16.34 32.17 -27.78
N VAL A 459 -15.82 31.10 -28.35
CA VAL A 459 -16.04 29.73 -27.86
C VAL A 459 -14.69 29.05 -27.70
N ASN A 460 -14.40 28.67 -26.46
CA ASN A 460 -13.17 27.99 -26.10
C ASN A 460 -13.12 26.62 -26.79
N GLY A 461 -12.02 26.34 -27.48
CA GLY A 461 -11.82 25.11 -28.23
C GLY A 461 -12.48 25.07 -29.60
N GLN A 462 -12.51 26.20 -30.30
CA GLN A 462 -12.96 26.30 -31.69
C GLN A 462 -11.87 26.85 -32.60
N GLU A 463 -12.05 26.67 -33.91
CA GLU A 463 -11.14 27.18 -34.92
C GLU A 463 -11.42 28.64 -35.29
N TYR A 464 -10.36 29.44 -35.35
CA TYR A 464 -10.40 30.84 -35.77
C TYR A 464 -9.39 31.09 -36.88
N SER A 465 -9.80 31.77 -37.95
CA SER A 465 -8.97 31.97 -39.15
C SER A 465 -8.64 33.43 -39.45
N THR A 466 -8.98 34.34 -38.53
CA THR A 466 -8.77 35.79 -38.68
C THR A 466 -8.50 36.42 -37.33
N SER A 467 -7.75 37.52 -37.31
CA SER A 467 -7.63 38.35 -36.10
C SER A 467 -8.97 38.97 -35.71
N ALA A 468 -9.26 39.01 -34.42
CA ALA A 468 -10.49 39.58 -33.88
C ALA A 468 -10.27 40.12 -32.46
N GLU A 469 -11.07 41.12 -32.10
CA GLU A 469 -11.08 41.74 -30.79
C GLU A 469 -12.39 41.38 -30.06
N TYR A 470 -12.33 41.07 -28.78
CA TYR A 470 -13.49 40.69 -27.95
C TYR A 470 -13.56 41.55 -26.68
N ASP A 471 -14.76 41.97 -26.30
CA ASP A 471 -15.03 42.64 -25.02
C ASP A 471 -15.68 41.64 -24.04
N ALA A 472 -15.26 41.67 -22.77
CA ALA A 472 -15.89 40.89 -21.71
C ALA A 472 -17.29 41.42 -21.38
N ILE A 473 -18.29 40.54 -21.41
CA ILE A 473 -19.69 40.88 -21.08
C ILE A 473 -20.03 40.37 -19.69
N TYR A 474 -20.70 41.23 -18.91
CA TYR A 474 -21.07 40.98 -17.53
C TYR A 474 -22.54 41.30 -17.27
N GLU A 475 -23.19 40.52 -16.43
CA GLU A 475 -24.56 40.74 -15.93
C GLU A 475 -24.53 41.17 -14.46
N GLN A 476 -25.22 42.26 -14.11
CA GLN A 476 -25.29 42.75 -12.74
C GLN A 476 -26.27 41.90 -11.92
N LYS A 477 -25.82 41.36 -10.77
CA LYS A 477 -26.63 40.60 -9.83
C LYS A 477 -27.54 41.52 -8.99
N PRO A 478 -28.69 41.00 -8.52
CA PRO A 478 -29.56 41.69 -7.57
C PRO A 478 -28.84 42.07 -6.25
N THR A 479 -28.90 43.34 -5.85
CA THR A 479 -28.29 43.83 -4.60
C THR A 479 -29.29 44.55 -3.70
N ILE A 480 -29.16 44.38 -2.39
CA ILE A 480 -29.91 45.11 -1.34
C ILE A 480 -28.99 46.17 -0.73
N MET A 481 -29.54 47.36 -0.44
CA MET A 481 -28.82 48.47 0.16
C MET A 481 -29.14 48.61 1.65
N PHE A 482 -28.11 48.73 2.48
CA PHE A 482 -28.20 48.89 3.93
C PHE A 482 -27.50 50.17 4.40
N SER A 483 -28.00 50.76 5.49
CA SER A 483 -27.41 51.90 6.20
C SER A 483 -27.39 51.62 7.70
N PHE A 484 -26.28 51.90 8.40
CA PHE A 484 -26.17 51.67 9.84
C PHE A 484 -26.55 52.92 10.65
N GLU A 485 -27.37 52.75 11.68
CA GLU A 485 -27.82 53.81 12.57
C GLU A 485 -26.73 54.18 13.61
N THR A 486 -25.62 54.81 13.17
CA THR A 486 -24.62 55.51 14.04
C THR A 486 -23.57 56.36 13.28
N ALA A 487 -23.62 56.46 11.94
CA ALA A 487 -22.50 57.03 11.17
C ALA A 487 -22.19 58.52 11.42
N ASP A 488 -23.14 59.32 11.93
CA ASP A 488 -22.93 60.77 12.15
C ASP A 488 -22.12 61.13 13.41
N GLU A 489 -22.12 60.29 14.46
CA GLU A 489 -21.41 60.59 15.73
C GLU A 489 -19.99 60.00 15.79
N LEU A 490 -19.64 59.08 14.89
CA LEU A 490 -18.39 58.30 14.93
C LEU A 490 -17.24 58.86 14.07
N GLY A 491 -17.38 60.06 13.51
CA GLY A 491 -16.25 60.83 12.97
C GLY A 491 -15.45 60.11 11.88
N GLY A 492 -16.05 59.88 10.72
CA GLY A 492 -15.31 59.44 9.53
C GLY A 492 -16.23 59.14 8.34
N GLY A 493 -16.35 60.09 7.42
CA GLY A 493 -17.31 60.07 6.30
C GLY A 493 -17.01 59.08 5.17
N ILE A 494 -17.00 57.78 5.46
CA ILE A 494 -17.05 56.74 4.43
C ILE A 494 -18.03 55.65 4.88
N TYR A 495 -19.04 55.40 4.02
CA TYR A 495 -20.11 54.38 4.08
C TYR A 495 -21.42 54.75 4.79
N ASP A 496 -22.14 55.77 4.30
CA ASP A 496 -23.57 55.97 4.66
C ASP A 496 -24.47 54.84 4.15
N PHE A 497 -24.03 54.14 3.11
CA PHE A 497 -24.72 52.99 2.53
C PHE A 497 -23.72 51.93 2.07
N PHE A 498 -24.05 50.65 2.26
CA PHE A 498 -23.34 49.54 1.63
C PHE A 498 -24.34 48.62 0.94
N LYS A 499 -23.92 48.04 -0.19
CA LYS A 499 -24.70 47.06 -0.94
C LYS A 499 -24.18 45.66 -0.65
N VAL A 500 -25.11 44.72 -0.52
CA VAL A 500 -24.83 43.29 -0.47
C VAL A 500 -25.71 42.58 -1.48
N ARG A 501 -25.26 41.42 -1.97
CA ARG A 501 -26.08 40.65 -2.90
C ARG A 501 -27.25 40.02 -2.18
N LYS A 502 -28.34 39.86 -2.91
CA LYS A 502 -29.57 39.25 -2.39
C LYS A 502 -29.41 37.77 -2.02
N ASP A 503 -28.40 37.11 -2.58
CA ASP A 503 -28.03 35.72 -2.33
C ASP A 503 -27.01 35.54 -1.18
N TYR A 504 -26.59 36.62 -0.50
CA TYR A 504 -25.66 36.50 0.64
C TYR A 504 -26.27 35.67 1.77
N THR A 505 -25.51 34.68 2.22
CA THR A 505 -25.84 33.87 3.39
C THR A 505 -25.40 34.54 4.69
N ALA A 506 -25.83 33.98 5.82
CA ALA A 506 -25.34 34.34 7.15
C ALA A 506 -23.80 34.33 7.24
N GLU A 507 -23.17 33.34 6.60
CA GLU A 507 -21.72 33.17 6.59
C GLU A 507 -21.03 34.25 5.75
N ASP A 508 -21.61 34.62 4.60
CA ASP A 508 -21.08 35.68 3.73
C ASP A 508 -21.14 37.04 4.42
N ILE A 509 -22.26 37.33 5.10
CA ILE A 509 -22.43 38.52 5.94
C ILE A 509 -21.36 38.56 7.05
N GLY A 510 -21.08 37.41 7.68
CA GLY A 510 -20.06 37.31 8.74
C GLY A 510 -18.62 37.48 8.26
N LYS A 511 -18.33 37.20 6.98
CA LYS A 511 -17.01 37.40 6.35
C LYS A 511 -16.83 38.80 5.75
N ASP A 512 -17.91 39.55 5.57
CA ASP A 512 -17.85 40.88 4.99
C ASP A 512 -17.06 41.83 5.91
N SER A 513 -15.93 42.32 5.41
CA SER A 513 -15.01 43.17 6.18
C SER A 513 -15.65 44.49 6.62
N ARG A 514 -16.64 44.98 5.87
CA ARG A 514 -17.37 46.22 6.17
C ARG A 514 -18.29 46.01 7.39
N ILE A 515 -19.03 44.91 7.41
CA ILE A 515 -19.94 44.54 8.51
C ILE A 515 -19.14 44.20 9.78
N LYS A 516 -18.01 43.51 9.62
CA LYS A 516 -17.09 43.24 10.74
C LYS A 516 -16.58 44.53 11.36
N THR A 517 -16.10 45.46 10.53
CA THR A 517 -15.61 46.78 10.99
C THR A 517 -16.70 47.52 11.77
N MET A 518 -17.94 47.55 11.25
CA MET A 518 -19.05 48.21 11.94
C MET A 518 -19.42 47.53 13.27
N THR A 519 -19.36 46.20 13.31
CA THR A 519 -19.60 45.42 14.53
C THR A 519 -18.53 45.69 15.60
N ASP A 520 -17.27 45.84 15.19
CA ASP A 520 -16.18 46.18 16.10
C ASP A 520 -16.35 47.60 16.66
N TYR A 521 -16.83 48.56 15.85
CA TYR A 521 -17.20 49.89 16.33
C TYR A 521 -18.37 49.86 17.33
N ALA A 522 -19.46 49.15 17.04
CA ALA A 522 -20.58 49.02 17.95
C ALA A 522 -20.21 48.35 19.29
N LYS A 523 -19.23 47.43 19.27
CA LYS A 523 -18.68 46.85 20.51
C LYS A 523 -17.82 47.86 21.28
N ALA A 524 -17.03 48.68 20.59
CA ALA A 524 -16.17 49.68 21.20
C ALA A 524 -16.97 50.84 21.84
N ASP A 525 -18.08 51.23 21.22
CA ASP A 525 -18.96 52.32 21.66
C ASP A 525 -20.19 51.81 22.45
N CYS A 526 -20.05 50.63 23.08
CA CYS A 526 -21.13 50.03 23.83
C CYS A 526 -21.45 50.84 25.11
N PRO A 527 -22.73 51.10 25.44
CA PRO A 527 -23.11 51.78 26.67
C PRO A 527 -22.54 51.12 27.94
N GLU A 528 -22.20 51.93 28.95
CA GLU A 528 -21.64 51.44 30.21
C GLU A 528 -22.56 50.40 30.87
N GLY A 529 -21.99 49.24 31.23
CA GLY A 529 -22.74 48.12 31.82
C GLY A 529 -23.47 47.23 30.80
N MET A 530 -23.27 47.45 29.50
CA MET A 530 -23.85 46.62 28.43
C MET A 530 -22.78 45.91 27.59
N ALA A 531 -23.22 44.99 26.73
CA ALA A 531 -22.46 44.35 25.68
C ALA A 531 -23.27 44.31 24.38
N PHE A 532 -22.60 44.41 23.24
CA PHE A 532 -23.24 44.22 21.93
C PHE A 532 -23.86 42.82 21.84
N LYS A 533 -25.11 42.75 21.38
CA LYS A 533 -25.85 41.51 21.19
C LYS A 533 -25.94 41.13 19.70
N GLN A 534 -26.48 42.02 18.87
CA GLN A 534 -26.78 41.74 17.46
C GLN A 534 -27.11 43.03 16.69
N TRP A 535 -27.31 42.90 15.38
CA TRP A 535 -27.81 43.94 14.48
C TRP A 535 -29.24 43.62 14.03
N ASP A 536 -30.18 44.55 14.23
CA ASP A 536 -31.57 44.44 13.77
C ASP A 536 -31.78 45.24 12.48
N ILE A 537 -32.44 44.65 11.49
CA ILE A 537 -32.84 45.31 10.24
C ILE A 537 -34.23 45.90 10.44
N LEU A 538 -34.36 47.20 10.21
CA LEU A 538 -35.60 47.95 10.36
C LEU A 538 -36.29 48.15 9.01
N ASP A 539 -37.61 48.23 9.05
CA ASP A 539 -38.41 48.59 7.87
C ASP A 539 -38.13 50.05 7.48
N PRO A 540 -37.74 50.33 6.23
CA PRO A 540 -37.51 51.70 5.78
C PRO A 540 -38.75 52.59 5.86
N ASP A 541 -39.95 52.01 5.82
CA ASP A 541 -41.21 52.74 5.90
C ASP A 541 -41.72 52.89 7.35
N ASP A 542 -41.21 52.09 8.30
CA ASP A 542 -41.53 52.15 9.73
C ASP A 542 -40.33 51.70 10.58
N SER A 543 -39.53 52.65 11.07
CA SER A 543 -38.33 52.37 11.86
C SER A 543 -38.60 51.72 13.24
N SER A 544 -39.86 51.60 13.65
CA SER A 544 -40.24 50.85 14.85
C SER A 544 -40.46 49.35 14.58
N ASN A 545 -40.59 48.96 13.30
CA ASN A 545 -40.79 47.59 12.87
C ASN A 545 -39.45 46.92 12.54
N VAL A 546 -39.11 45.87 13.29
CA VAL A 546 -37.91 45.05 13.05
C VAL A 546 -38.28 43.92 12.08
N LEU A 547 -37.69 43.94 10.88
CA LEU A 547 -37.91 42.94 9.83
C LEU A 547 -37.16 41.62 10.13
N GLY A 548 -36.05 41.70 10.85
CA GLY A 548 -35.23 40.55 11.22
C GLY A 548 -33.85 40.99 11.68
N GLN A 549 -32.95 40.01 11.86
CA GLN A 549 -31.58 40.29 12.31
C GLN A 549 -30.61 40.16 11.13
N LEU A 550 -29.64 41.06 11.05
CA LEU A 550 -28.58 40.98 10.04
C LEU A 550 -27.73 39.74 10.31
N GLY A 551 -27.62 38.86 9.32
CA GLY A 551 -26.96 37.55 9.46
C GLY A 551 -27.91 36.38 9.72
N THR A 552 -29.21 36.61 9.96
CA THR A 552 -30.21 35.53 10.04
C THR A 552 -31.40 35.73 9.13
N LEU A 553 -31.73 36.97 8.77
CA LEU A 553 -32.80 37.28 7.84
C LEU A 553 -32.44 36.82 6.42
N GLU A 554 -33.38 36.15 5.75
CA GLU A 554 -33.22 35.78 4.35
C GLU A 554 -33.33 37.03 3.47
N LEU A 555 -32.19 37.50 2.94
CA LEU A 555 -32.14 38.76 2.17
C LEU A 555 -32.97 38.73 0.88
N SER A 556 -33.34 37.54 0.40
CA SER A 556 -34.23 37.32 -0.74
C SER A 556 -35.62 37.95 -0.56
N THR A 557 -36.06 38.15 0.69
CA THR A 557 -37.38 38.71 1.01
C THR A 557 -37.41 40.24 0.94
N LEU A 558 -36.26 40.88 0.76
CA LEU A 558 -36.12 42.34 0.72
C LEU A 558 -36.28 42.88 -0.72
N ASP A 559 -36.78 44.11 -0.82
CA ASP A 559 -37.01 44.85 -2.06
C ASP A 559 -35.73 45.59 -2.46
N GLU A 560 -35.21 45.29 -3.64
CA GLU A 560 -33.98 45.84 -4.19
C GLU A 560 -34.06 47.35 -4.51
N SER A 561 -35.29 47.88 -4.59
CA SER A 561 -35.50 49.32 -4.79
C SER A 561 -35.43 50.14 -3.51
N LYS A 562 -35.34 49.50 -2.33
CA LYS A 562 -35.36 50.15 -1.02
C LYS A 562 -34.00 50.11 -0.31
N ALA A 563 -33.79 51.06 0.60
CA ALA A 563 -32.61 51.16 1.46
C ALA A 563 -32.99 50.88 2.91
N TYR A 564 -32.48 49.80 3.49
CA TYR A 564 -32.86 49.34 4.83
C TYR A 564 -31.93 49.91 5.91
N PHE A 565 -32.48 50.18 7.10
CA PHE A 565 -31.69 50.64 8.24
C PHE A 565 -31.28 49.46 9.15
N VAL A 566 -30.08 49.51 9.70
CA VAL A 566 -29.52 48.48 10.58
C VAL A 566 -29.13 49.11 11.92
N LYS A 567 -29.70 48.59 13.01
CA LYS A 567 -29.56 49.13 14.37
C LYS A 567 -28.85 48.16 15.31
N ALA A 568 -27.91 48.66 16.12
CA ALA A 568 -27.24 47.85 17.15
C ALA A 568 -28.18 47.57 18.33
N VAL A 569 -28.21 46.33 18.79
CA VAL A 569 -28.93 45.92 20.00
C VAL A 569 -27.92 45.51 21.07
N TYR A 570 -28.11 45.99 22.30
CA TYR A 570 -27.24 45.74 23.44
C TYR A 570 -27.95 44.90 24.52
N LYS A 571 -27.17 44.18 25.34
CA LYS A 571 -27.61 43.38 26.51
C LYS A 571 -26.85 43.79 27.77
N ASP A 572 -27.40 43.59 28.96
CA ASP A 572 -26.69 43.84 30.22
C ASP A 572 -25.43 42.95 30.35
N ASN A 573 -24.33 43.51 30.87
CA ASN A 573 -23.05 42.82 31.07
C ASN A 573 -22.63 42.86 32.55
N SER A 574 -22.68 41.70 33.22
CA SER A 574 -22.29 41.56 34.64
C SER A 574 -20.78 41.60 34.88
N HIS A 575 -19.95 41.48 33.83
CA HIS A 575 -18.48 41.48 33.90
C HIS A 575 -17.85 42.30 32.75
N PRO A 576 -17.80 43.64 32.88
CA PRO A 576 -17.29 44.54 31.84
C PRO A 576 -15.84 44.24 31.43
N GLY A 577 -15.54 44.27 30.13
CA GLY A 577 -14.19 44.06 29.59
C GLY A 577 -13.76 42.58 29.47
N MET A 578 -14.66 41.64 29.73
CA MET A 578 -14.45 40.20 29.52
C MET A 578 -15.40 39.69 28.45
N PHE A 579 -14.97 38.71 27.66
CA PHE A 579 -15.87 37.99 26.76
C PHE A 579 -16.58 36.87 27.53
N GLU A 580 -17.85 36.62 27.18
CA GLU A 580 -18.73 35.62 27.81
C GLU A 580 -18.80 34.35 26.96
N VAL A 581 -18.43 33.22 27.55
CA VAL A 581 -18.62 31.90 26.95
C VAL A 581 -19.73 31.18 27.69
N THR A 582 -20.78 30.78 26.98
CA THR A 582 -21.79 29.86 27.52
C THR A 582 -21.36 28.44 27.19
N LEU A 583 -21.00 27.65 28.19
CA LEU A 583 -20.62 26.25 28.05
C LEU A 583 -21.77 25.34 28.47
N ILE A 584 -22.26 24.53 27.53
CA ILE A 584 -23.30 23.52 27.76
C ILE A 584 -22.64 22.14 27.73
N VAL A 585 -22.77 21.38 28.81
CA VAL A 585 -22.24 20.02 28.95
C VAL A 585 -23.41 19.06 28.98
N GLU A 586 -23.60 18.31 27.90
CA GLU A 586 -24.71 17.36 27.79
C GLU A 586 -24.31 16.00 28.36
N LYS A 587 -24.98 15.54 29.43
CA LYS A 587 -24.85 14.19 30.03
C LYS A 587 -23.40 13.74 30.30
N PRO A 588 -22.67 14.37 31.24
CA PRO A 588 -21.28 14.03 31.53
C PRO A 588 -21.11 12.58 32.04
N ASN A 589 -20.26 11.77 31.39
CA ASN A 589 -19.91 10.41 31.82
C ASN A 589 -19.04 10.39 33.09
N LEU A 590 -19.29 9.41 33.98
CA LEU A 590 -18.57 9.19 35.26
C LEU A 590 -17.05 9.04 35.11
N TYR A 591 -16.57 8.59 33.95
CA TYR A 591 -15.14 8.41 33.69
C TYR A 591 -14.46 9.66 33.08
N HIS A 592 -15.24 10.68 32.68
CA HIS A 592 -14.79 11.88 31.95
C HIS A 592 -15.29 13.22 32.53
N ASN A 593 -15.27 13.36 33.85
CA ASN A 593 -15.98 14.44 34.57
C ASN A 593 -15.13 15.68 34.94
N GLY A 594 -14.14 16.05 34.12
CA GLY A 594 -13.25 17.17 34.42
C GLY A 594 -13.11 18.19 33.31
N LEU A 595 -13.44 19.45 33.60
CA LEU A 595 -13.23 20.59 32.71
C LEU A 595 -11.85 21.20 32.96
N ASN A 596 -11.03 21.28 31.93
CA ASN A 596 -9.73 21.94 31.96
C ASN A 596 -9.79 23.25 31.19
N ILE A 597 -9.51 24.35 31.87
CA ILE A 597 -9.41 25.69 31.30
C ILE A 597 -7.94 26.08 31.34
N GLN A 598 -7.30 26.19 30.18
CA GLN A 598 -5.90 26.53 30.03
C GLN A 598 -5.75 27.94 29.48
N ASN A 599 -4.63 28.58 29.77
CA ASN A 599 -4.27 29.79 29.05
C ASN A 599 -3.85 29.46 27.61
N ASN A 600 -3.90 30.48 26.75
CA ASN A 600 -3.42 30.38 25.38
C ASN A 600 -2.17 31.26 25.17
N GLY A 601 -1.16 31.07 26.03
CA GLY A 601 0.12 31.79 25.96
C GLY A 601 0.16 33.15 26.68
N GLU A 602 -0.91 33.54 27.37
CA GLU A 602 -0.99 34.79 28.15
C GLU A 602 -1.45 34.52 29.60
N GLU A 603 -1.18 35.45 30.52
CA GLU A 603 -1.73 35.40 31.87
C GLU A 603 -3.24 35.68 31.84
N ILE A 604 -4.04 34.74 32.32
CA ILE A 604 -5.50 34.82 32.26
C ILE A 604 -6.09 35.25 33.60
N TYR A 605 -7.22 35.95 33.55
CA TYR A 605 -8.17 36.12 34.65
C TYR A 605 -9.53 35.63 34.17
N CYS A 606 -10.01 34.52 34.74
CA CYS A 606 -11.30 33.94 34.37
C CYS A 606 -12.21 33.77 35.58
N ILE A 607 -13.50 34.05 35.38
CA ILE A 607 -14.56 33.78 36.34
C ILE A 607 -15.46 32.70 35.73
N VAL A 608 -15.69 31.61 36.46
CA VAL A 608 -16.63 30.57 36.07
C VAL A 608 -17.84 30.66 36.98
N CYS A 609 -19.00 30.93 36.39
CA CYS A 609 -20.28 31.04 37.06
C CYS A 609 -21.21 29.88 36.67
N GLN A 610 -22.24 29.66 37.48
CA GLN A 610 -23.40 28.84 37.13
C GLN A 610 -24.15 29.44 35.93
N ALA A 611 -25.19 28.76 35.46
CA ALA A 611 -26.01 29.18 34.32
C ALA A 611 -26.58 30.61 34.46
N ASP A 612 -26.74 31.09 35.69
CA ASP A 612 -27.20 32.45 36.01
C ASP A 612 -26.17 33.56 35.71
N GLY A 613 -24.92 33.19 35.38
CA GLY A 613 -23.84 34.12 35.07
C GLY A 613 -23.26 34.89 36.25
N THR A 614 -23.77 34.70 37.47
CA THR A 614 -23.43 35.55 38.62
C THR A 614 -23.00 34.75 39.85
N THR A 615 -23.51 33.52 40.03
CA THR A 615 -23.11 32.66 41.14
C THR A 615 -21.80 31.94 40.80
N PRO A 616 -20.68 32.18 41.54
CA PRO A 616 -19.41 31.52 41.26
C PRO A 616 -19.52 30.00 41.35
N PHE A 617 -19.05 29.29 40.33
CA PHE A 617 -18.96 27.83 40.31
C PHE A 617 -17.65 27.34 40.93
N CYS A 618 -16.57 28.11 40.77
CA CYS A 618 -15.27 27.91 41.40
C CYS A 618 -14.62 29.25 41.73
N ASP A 619 -13.51 29.20 42.48
CA ASP A 619 -12.67 30.39 42.70
C ASP A 619 -12.14 30.94 41.35
N PRO A 620 -11.97 32.27 41.22
CA PRO A 620 -11.42 32.87 40.01
C PRO A 620 -10.08 32.26 39.62
N ILE A 621 -9.93 31.97 38.33
CA ILE A 621 -8.75 31.33 37.77
C ILE A 621 -7.77 32.43 37.35
N THR A 622 -6.57 32.44 37.95
CA THR A 622 -5.53 33.43 37.65
C THR A 622 -4.18 32.76 37.40
N GLY A 623 -3.37 33.36 36.51
CA GLY A 623 -1.98 32.96 36.28
C GLY A 623 -1.74 32.13 35.01
N TRP A 624 -0.59 31.44 34.97
CA TRP A 624 -0.04 30.81 33.77
C TRP A 624 -0.37 29.33 33.55
N SER A 625 -1.11 28.70 34.47
CA SER A 625 -1.26 27.22 34.50
C SER A 625 -2.68 26.72 34.28
N GLY A 626 -3.65 27.62 34.08
CA GLY A 626 -5.06 27.23 33.94
C GLY A 626 -5.65 26.62 35.22
N ALA A 627 -6.84 26.05 35.14
CA ALA A 627 -7.48 25.31 36.23
C ALA A 627 -8.18 24.05 35.73
N TYR A 628 -8.22 23.05 36.61
CA TYR A 628 -8.96 21.81 36.41
C TYR A 628 -10.12 21.74 37.40
N ILE A 629 -11.34 21.63 36.89
CA ILE A 629 -12.58 21.65 37.66
C ILE A 629 -13.19 20.24 37.63
N SER A 630 -13.19 19.55 38.77
CA SER A 630 -13.52 18.13 38.90
C SER A 630 -14.83 17.87 39.68
N SER A 631 -15.94 18.46 39.26
CA SER A 631 -17.17 18.55 40.08
C SER A 631 -18.50 18.32 39.34
N PHE A 632 -18.49 17.71 38.16
CA PHE A 632 -19.73 17.45 37.40
C PHE A 632 -20.44 16.16 37.88
N SER A 633 -21.72 16.26 38.27
CA SER A 633 -22.58 15.12 38.63
C SER A 633 -23.26 14.50 37.40
N ASN A 634 -23.63 13.23 37.49
CA ASN A 634 -23.99 12.37 36.36
C ASN A 634 -25.49 12.37 35.98
N THR A 635 -26.28 13.34 36.43
CA THR A 635 -27.76 13.24 36.31
C THR A 635 -28.40 14.27 35.40
N ASP A 636 -27.81 15.44 35.13
CA ASP A 636 -28.42 16.49 34.29
C ASP A 636 -27.38 17.25 33.45
N SER A 637 -27.82 17.80 32.30
CA SER A 637 -27.02 18.73 31.49
C SER A 637 -26.62 19.95 32.34
N THR A 638 -25.34 20.32 32.32
CA THR A 638 -24.83 21.46 33.09
C THR A 638 -24.50 22.63 32.17
N THR A 639 -25.03 23.81 32.47
CA THR A 639 -24.67 25.05 31.80
C THR A 639 -23.81 25.91 32.72
N LEU A 640 -22.66 26.33 32.23
CA LEU A 640 -21.74 27.25 32.90
C LEU A 640 -21.54 28.51 32.06
N LYS A 641 -21.27 29.62 32.73
CA LYS A 641 -20.81 30.85 32.08
C LYS A 641 -19.35 31.10 32.44
N ILE A 642 -18.49 31.24 31.45
CA ILE A 642 -17.08 31.55 31.64
C ILE A 642 -16.84 32.97 31.13
N TYR A 643 -16.41 33.85 32.02
CA TYR A 643 -15.97 35.20 31.68
C TYR A 643 -14.45 35.22 31.66
N SER A 644 -13.85 35.63 30.55
CA SER A 644 -12.40 35.74 30.46
C SER A 644 -11.96 37.06 29.83
N ASN A 645 -10.88 37.61 30.37
CA ASN A 645 -10.26 38.81 29.83
C ASN A 645 -9.33 38.53 28.65
N LYS A 646 -8.95 37.28 28.41
CA LYS A 646 -7.93 36.85 27.43
C LYS A 646 -8.29 35.51 26.79
N PRO A 647 -7.78 35.18 25.59
CA PRO A 647 -8.11 33.90 24.96
C PRO A 647 -7.76 32.70 25.85
N ILE A 648 -8.70 31.77 25.97
CA ILE A 648 -8.57 30.55 26.78
C ILE A 648 -8.74 29.31 25.92
N LYS A 649 -8.13 28.21 26.34
CA LYS A 649 -8.33 26.89 25.73
C LYS A 649 -9.11 26.00 26.68
N VAL A 650 -10.21 25.44 26.21
CA VAL A 650 -11.10 24.60 27.02
C VAL A 650 -11.05 23.15 26.52
N SER A 651 -10.92 22.19 27.43
CA SER A 651 -10.89 20.75 27.12
C SER A 651 -11.53 19.91 28.23
N PHE A 652 -12.04 18.73 27.89
CA PHE A 652 -12.55 17.76 28.86
C PHE A 652 -11.57 16.58 29.03
N ASN A 653 -11.35 16.19 30.30
CA ASN A 653 -10.64 15.00 30.76
C ASN A 653 -9.18 14.79 30.30
N GLY A 654 -8.36 15.85 30.32
CA GLY A 654 -6.92 15.75 30.57
C GLY A 654 -6.08 14.89 29.62
N LYS A 655 -6.52 14.58 28.38
CA LYS A 655 -5.60 14.08 27.36
C LYS A 655 -4.71 15.25 26.92
N PRO A 656 -3.38 15.21 27.11
CA PRO A 656 -2.50 16.33 26.78
C PRO A 656 -2.52 16.74 25.31
N ASN A 657 -3.06 15.87 24.44
CA ASN A 657 -3.10 16.01 22.98
C ASN A 657 -4.51 15.91 22.39
N SER A 658 -5.59 16.04 23.17
CA SER A 658 -6.93 16.26 22.58
C SER A 658 -7.08 17.73 22.20
N ASP A 659 -7.58 18.00 21.00
CA ASP A 659 -7.84 19.33 20.46
C ASP A 659 -8.81 20.13 21.34
N GLY A 660 -8.30 20.75 22.40
CA GLY A 660 -9.06 21.70 23.20
C GLY A 660 -9.47 22.90 22.35
N TYR A 661 -10.67 23.41 22.57
CA TYR A 661 -11.24 24.50 21.79
C TYR A 661 -10.66 25.83 22.27
N VAL A 662 -10.05 26.60 21.37
CA VAL A 662 -9.53 27.94 21.67
C VAL A 662 -10.66 28.96 21.51
N ILE A 663 -10.87 29.76 22.55
CA ILE A 663 -11.94 30.73 22.63
C ILE A 663 -11.33 32.11 22.81
N SER A 664 -11.72 33.04 21.96
CA SER A 664 -11.21 34.41 21.93
C SER A 664 -12.30 35.47 21.80
N SER A 665 -13.58 35.07 21.88
CA SER A 665 -14.74 35.94 21.75
C SER A 665 -15.95 35.32 22.45
N ASP A 666 -17.01 36.13 22.59
CA ASP A 666 -18.32 35.62 23.00
C ASP A 666 -18.76 34.47 22.11
N CYS A 667 -19.22 33.37 22.72
CA CYS A 667 -19.74 32.23 22.00
C CYS A 667 -20.53 31.28 22.90
N THR A 668 -21.31 30.40 22.28
CA THR A 668 -21.87 29.23 22.95
C THR A 668 -21.12 27.99 22.49
N LEU A 669 -20.63 27.20 23.43
CA LEU A 669 -20.00 25.91 23.19
C LEU A 669 -20.86 24.82 23.79
N THR A 670 -21.24 23.85 22.97
CA THR A 670 -21.86 22.61 23.43
C THR A 670 -20.83 21.50 23.35
N TYR A 671 -20.56 20.85 24.48
CA TYR A 671 -19.76 19.65 24.55
C TYR A 671 -20.69 18.43 24.45
N ASN A 672 -20.46 17.61 23.42
CA ASN A 672 -21.13 16.33 23.25
C ASN A 672 -20.20 15.21 23.70
N ASP A 673 -20.60 14.49 24.74
CA ASP A 673 -19.78 13.43 25.33
C ASP A 673 -19.74 12.14 24.50
N ASP A 674 -20.78 11.88 23.69
CA ASP A 674 -20.81 10.71 22.77
C ASP A 674 -19.74 10.85 21.68
N THR A 675 -19.54 12.07 21.17
CA THR A 675 -18.56 12.36 20.11
C THR A 675 -17.24 12.92 20.63
N GLN A 676 -17.16 13.30 21.91
CA GLN A 676 -16.01 13.96 22.54
C GLN A 676 -15.55 15.24 21.81
N THR A 677 -16.50 16.00 21.25
CA THR A 677 -16.22 17.21 20.46
C THR A 677 -17.00 18.40 20.96
N PHE A 678 -16.41 19.59 20.80
CA PHE A 678 -17.12 20.86 20.96
C PHE A 678 -17.75 21.28 19.63
N SER A 679 -19.01 21.71 19.69
CA SER A 679 -19.65 22.47 18.62
C SER A 679 -19.84 23.91 19.09
N LYS A 680 -19.38 24.88 18.28
CA LYS A 680 -19.63 26.31 18.49
C LYS A 680 -20.90 26.71 17.73
N SER A 681 -21.81 27.38 18.42
CA SER A 681 -23.01 28.02 17.84
C SER A 681 -22.96 29.52 18.03
#